data_AF-A0AA38I8V5-F1
#
_entry.id   AF-A0AA38I8V5-F1
#
_cell.length_a   1.000
_cell.length_b   1.000
_cell.length_c   1.000
_cell.angle_alpha   90.00
_cell.angle_beta   90.00
_cell.angle_gamma   90.00
#
_symmetry.space_group_name_H-M   'P 1'
#
loop_
_entity.id
_entity.type
_entity.pdbx_description
1 polymer ?
#
loop_
_entity_poly.entity_id
_entity_poly.type
_entity_poly.pdbx_seq_one_letter_code
_entity_poly.pdbx_strand_id
1 'polypeptide(L)'
;MGTTPSTLKIVNDTSTDIVDTSVSDLNDDHFVQTNHPRSQLRGLSIYAKRSVERLVDLRATANQCPVTITLLFKDKTKDTFRINLRCFCRSPHSFNHTTRSHKISRTVGNKKIIITIENTTEQKKNEEAEELLRKAREAMRQRLYDRSIDHLNRAKNLARQADTIKEIRCEESEVYSSFGDSMFEKGLSMERLQHLEAAQNKFSRAKSFFQRSLELVWNQEAQEKTHLSELKISGNTSVTEAMKLENEASEMVGNEEYETALDKYEAALRTYEEAKRKFEEGKTCRYALFVDSVEAVEERIEHVNVSIENTREEKQNKEVKELLREAKTVTLQQLYDVALDYLDHAKTLTGRFDTLDDIKKEESRVCSLYAETVFEEGLQCEQREHAEMTQNKFDIAESLLRRSLRLVSSRETLQKLRLVELKIGGNKGLNQAMGFENKALEMIENKQYEKALNIYLAALTTYKEVRDKYLKGARCRQEYFSNSINIVNQQIDQVEAAIDNTAKQQYNEEAKALMKKAEEAVNQRLYHLALQHLEGAEILANQPDTLNSIKTQKSQICSVYGTTLFEKGLNLEEGNAEQANKNFSEAKSLLKRGMKLVHCEETKNKLRLVELKISGNCKFNKAVKLDNEASSFQEQEQYKEALNKYHAALGKYNEAKEDYREGARHKEEYFADSVKIVDEQIERVEVAVDDIIGVQIMQGQISGLRMDNRIKEAVEGEQEEVESKLQNIFIQR
;
A
#
# COMPACT_ATOMS: atom_id res chain seq x y z
N MET A 1 -40.61 63.03 103.91
CA MET A 1 -41.26 61.71 104.14
C MET A 1 -40.18 60.63 104.05
N GLY A 2 -40.09 59.71 105.02
CA GLY A 2 -39.00 58.73 105.10
C GLY A 2 -39.09 57.58 104.07
N THR A 3 -37.94 57.04 103.64
CA THR A 3 -37.81 55.89 102.75
C THR A 3 -37.15 54.71 103.48
N THR A 4 -37.48 53.47 103.11
CA THR A 4 -36.78 52.27 103.64
C THR A 4 -35.97 51.62 102.52
N PRO A 5 -34.64 51.81 102.46
CA PRO A 5 -33.82 51.19 101.44
C PRO A 5 -33.73 49.69 101.66
N SER A 6 -33.94 48.94 100.57
CA SER A 6 -33.89 47.47 100.54
C SER A 6 -32.98 47.05 99.38
N THR A 7 -32.09 46.10 99.61
CA THR A 7 -31.13 45.68 98.58
C THR A 7 -31.49 44.31 98.00
N LEU A 8 -31.58 44.21 96.67
CA LEU A 8 -31.77 42.95 95.96
C LEU A 8 -30.47 42.54 95.26
N LYS A 9 -29.99 41.32 95.54
CA LYS A 9 -28.85 40.70 94.87
C LYS A 9 -29.31 39.47 94.09
N ILE A 10 -28.96 39.40 92.82
CA ILE A 10 -29.17 38.22 91.97
C ILE A 10 -27.80 37.60 91.69
N VAL A 11 -27.62 36.33 92.06
CA VAL A 11 -26.43 35.52 91.86
C VAL A 11 -26.72 34.50 90.77
N ASN A 12 -26.04 34.64 89.65
CA ASN A 12 -26.06 33.67 88.58
C ASN A 12 -24.94 32.66 88.80
N ASP A 13 -25.23 31.50 89.42
CA ASP A 13 -24.28 30.41 89.59
C ASP A 13 -24.49 29.28 88.55
N THR A 14 -25.14 29.61 87.43
CA THR A 14 -25.23 28.72 86.27
C THR A 14 -23.96 28.83 85.40
N SER A 15 -23.87 27.98 84.38
CA SER A 15 -22.86 28.09 83.31
C SER A 15 -23.32 29.01 82.16
N THR A 16 -24.52 29.58 82.23
CA THR A 16 -25.13 30.38 81.16
C THR A 16 -25.36 31.83 81.61
N ASP A 17 -25.04 32.80 80.75
CA ASP A 17 -25.31 34.20 81.03
C ASP A 17 -26.83 34.49 81.07
N ILE A 18 -27.27 35.35 82.00
CA ILE A 18 -28.58 36.00 81.93
C ILE A 18 -28.40 37.24 81.06
N VAL A 19 -29.05 37.27 79.91
CA VAL A 19 -28.87 38.33 78.90
C VAL A 19 -29.88 39.45 79.02
N ASP A 20 -31.03 39.15 79.63
CA ASP A 20 -32.07 40.15 79.89
C ASP A 20 -32.85 39.81 81.16
N THR A 21 -33.27 40.86 81.85
CA THR A 21 -34.15 40.78 83.01
C THR A 21 -35.30 41.75 82.85
N SER A 22 -36.51 41.28 83.13
CA SER A 22 -37.71 42.11 83.06
C SER A 22 -38.48 42.06 84.35
N VAL A 23 -39.16 43.17 84.64
CA VAL A 23 -39.92 43.36 85.88
C VAL A 23 -41.37 43.72 85.58
N SER A 24 -42.28 42.96 86.15
CA SER A 24 -43.74 43.10 85.98
C SER A 24 -44.49 42.93 87.30
N ASP A 25 -45.81 43.13 87.27
CA ASP A 25 -46.75 42.89 88.38
C ASP A 25 -46.36 43.53 89.73
N LEU A 26 -46.01 44.82 89.68
CA LEU A 26 -45.73 45.65 90.85
C LEU A 26 -46.69 46.83 90.93
N ASN A 27 -46.88 47.36 92.14
CA ASN A 27 -47.66 48.58 92.38
C ASN A 27 -46.71 49.79 92.44
N ASP A 28 -46.76 50.69 91.45
CA ASP A 28 -45.83 51.82 91.32
C ASP A 28 -45.91 52.79 92.53
N ASP A 29 -47.06 52.88 93.20
CA ASP A 29 -47.24 53.73 94.40
C ASP A 29 -46.44 53.26 95.61
N HIS A 30 -45.97 52.01 95.60
CA HIS A 30 -45.21 51.43 96.71
C HIS A 30 -43.72 51.80 96.69
N PHE A 31 -43.24 52.36 95.58
CA PHE A 31 -41.81 52.55 95.33
C PHE A 31 -41.47 54.04 95.15
N VAL A 32 -40.23 54.39 95.46
CA VAL A 32 -39.69 55.72 95.16
C VAL A 32 -39.23 55.72 93.70
N GLN A 33 -39.54 56.79 92.96
CA GLN A 33 -39.26 56.86 91.52
C GLN A 33 -37.76 56.71 91.18
N THR A 34 -36.88 57.24 92.03
CA THR A 34 -35.42 57.21 91.80
C THR A 34 -34.84 55.79 91.80
N ASN A 35 -35.27 54.95 92.74
CA ASN A 35 -34.79 53.57 92.91
C ASN A 35 -35.92 52.55 92.70
N HIS A 36 -36.64 52.73 91.60
CA HIS A 36 -37.79 51.90 91.22
C HIS A 36 -37.34 50.53 90.67
N PRO A 37 -37.99 49.40 91.02
CA PRO A 37 -37.56 48.08 90.52
C PRO A 37 -37.45 47.98 88.99
N ARG A 38 -38.37 48.63 88.26
CA ARG A 38 -38.31 48.66 86.78
C ARG A 38 -37.09 49.41 86.26
N SER A 39 -36.68 50.51 86.87
CA SER A 39 -35.50 51.25 86.41
C SER A 39 -34.20 50.55 86.82
N GLN A 40 -34.23 49.84 87.95
CA GLN A 40 -33.04 49.21 88.52
C GLN A 40 -32.73 47.83 87.92
N LEU A 41 -33.76 47.09 87.50
CA LEU A 41 -33.64 45.68 87.11
C LEU A 41 -34.08 45.39 85.68
N ARG A 42 -34.64 46.34 84.92
CA ARG A 42 -35.01 46.08 83.52
C ARG A 42 -33.78 46.14 82.63
N GLY A 43 -33.61 45.16 81.74
CA GLY A 43 -32.50 45.14 80.78
C GLY A 43 -31.14 44.78 81.40
N LEU A 44 -31.10 44.18 82.59
CA LEU A 44 -29.81 43.80 83.19
C LEU A 44 -29.30 42.51 82.58
N SER A 45 -28.03 42.52 82.18
CA SER A 45 -27.26 41.31 81.93
C SER A 45 -26.49 40.89 83.18
N ILE A 46 -26.54 39.60 83.53
CA ILE A 46 -25.77 39.01 84.63
C ILE A 46 -25.00 37.80 84.07
N TYR A 47 -23.70 38.00 83.85
CA TYR A 47 -22.82 36.94 83.34
C TYR A 47 -22.79 35.71 84.27
N ALA A 48 -22.52 34.55 83.70
CA ALA A 48 -22.35 33.29 84.42
C ALA A 48 -21.30 33.43 85.53
N LYS A 49 -21.56 32.78 86.67
CA LYS A 49 -20.73 32.84 87.89
C LYS A 49 -20.52 34.24 88.46
N ARG A 50 -21.39 35.20 88.12
CA ARG A 50 -21.36 36.58 88.64
C ARG A 50 -22.64 36.91 89.40
N SER A 51 -22.63 38.07 90.04
CA SER A 51 -23.80 38.56 90.76
C SER A 51 -23.94 40.06 90.58
N VAL A 52 -25.19 40.53 90.57
CA VAL A 52 -25.52 41.96 90.51
C VAL A 52 -26.35 42.34 91.73
N GLU A 53 -26.04 43.50 92.29
CA GLU A 53 -26.73 44.05 93.47
C GLU A 53 -27.33 45.42 93.11
N ARG A 54 -28.59 45.63 93.47
CA ARG A 54 -29.36 46.84 93.19
C ARG A 54 -30.13 47.29 94.41
N LEU A 55 -30.18 48.60 94.59
CA LEU A 55 -30.92 49.23 95.67
C LEU A 55 -32.34 49.53 95.19
N VAL A 56 -33.33 49.17 96.00
CA VAL A 56 -34.74 49.39 95.72
C VAL A 56 -35.37 50.09 96.91
N ASP A 57 -35.88 51.29 96.69
CA ASP A 57 -36.46 52.10 97.76
C ASP A 57 -37.97 51.94 97.84
N LEU A 58 -38.44 51.59 99.04
CA LEU A 58 -39.84 51.46 99.37
C LEU A 58 -40.34 52.73 100.07
N ARG A 59 -41.53 53.21 99.69
CA ARG A 59 -42.20 54.30 100.43
C ARG A 59 -42.62 53.78 101.80
N ALA A 60 -42.54 54.62 102.84
CA ALA A 60 -42.87 54.20 104.21
C ALA A 60 -44.29 53.60 104.36
N THR A 61 -45.25 53.96 103.50
CA THR A 61 -46.65 53.52 103.53
C THR A 61 -46.93 52.19 102.79
N ALA A 62 -45.99 51.65 102.02
CA ALA A 62 -46.22 50.41 101.26
C ALA A 62 -46.30 49.18 102.18
N ASN A 63 -47.28 48.29 102.06
CA ASN A 63 -47.39 47.13 103.00
C ASN A 63 -47.08 45.77 102.38
N GLN A 64 -47.30 45.61 101.07
CA GLN A 64 -46.94 44.40 100.32
C GLN A 64 -46.41 44.81 98.95
N CYS A 65 -45.15 44.50 98.66
CA CYS A 65 -44.48 44.96 97.44
C CYS A 65 -44.10 43.76 96.57
N PRO A 66 -45.09 43.03 96.00
CA PRO A 66 -44.79 41.95 95.08
C PRO A 66 -44.17 42.52 93.80
N VAL A 67 -43.23 41.76 93.27
CA VAL A 67 -42.52 42.04 92.02
C VAL A 67 -42.30 40.71 91.31
N THR A 68 -42.76 40.61 90.07
CA THR A 68 -42.45 39.46 89.20
C THR A 68 -41.20 39.80 88.40
N ILE A 69 -40.20 38.92 88.49
CA ILE A 69 -38.93 39.04 87.75
C ILE A 69 -38.86 37.87 86.77
N THR A 70 -38.60 38.18 85.49
CA THR A 70 -38.29 37.17 84.47
C THR A 70 -36.86 37.35 84.02
N LEU A 71 -36.14 36.23 83.97
CA LEU A 71 -34.77 36.11 83.51
C LEU A 71 -34.77 35.38 82.17
N LEU A 72 -34.11 35.96 81.18
CA LEU A 72 -33.82 35.30 79.91
C LEU A 72 -32.35 34.94 79.87
N PHE A 73 -32.06 33.67 79.66
CA PHE A 73 -30.70 33.17 79.54
C PHE A 73 -30.24 33.18 78.07
N LYS A 74 -28.92 33.19 77.86
CA LYS A 74 -28.30 33.20 76.53
C LYS A 74 -28.68 31.97 75.69
N ASP A 75 -28.93 30.84 76.33
CA ASP A 75 -29.43 29.61 75.72
C ASP A 75 -30.94 29.66 75.39
N LYS A 76 -31.55 30.84 75.55
CA LYS A 76 -32.97 31.14 75.32
C LYS A 76 -33.92 30.50 76.33
N THR A 77 -33.41 29.80 77.34
CA THR A 77 -34.23 29.34 78.45
C THR A 77 -34.68 30.52 79.29
N LYS A 78 -35.79 30.34 80.02
CA LYS A 78 -36.43 31.43 80.77
C LYS A 78 -36.82 30.94 82.14
N ASP A 79 -36.48 31.73 83.14
CA ASP A 79 -37.01 31.56 84.49
C ASP A 79 -37.85 32.76 84.88
N THR A 80 -39.03 32.51 85.43
CA THR A 80 -39.90 33.56 85.95
C THR A 80 -40.21 33.26 87.40
N PHE A 81 -40.00 34.22 88.28
CA PHE A 81 -40.32 34.08 89.69
C PHE A 81 -40.85 35.38 90.27
N ARG A 82 -41.74 35.27 91.26
CA ARG A 82 -42.38 36.39 91.93
C ARG A 82 -41.87 36.49 93.36
N ILE A 83 -41.48 37.69 93.78
CA ILE A 83 -40.92 37.97 95.11
C ILE A 83 -41.63 39.14 95.77
N ASN A 84 -41.78 39.13 97.10
CA ASN A 84 -42.23 40.30 97.85
C ASN A 84 -41.03 41.03 98.47
N LEU A 85 -40.80 42.28 98.05
CA LEU A 85 -39.62 43.07 98.44
C LEU A 85 -39.73 43.73 99.82
N ARG A 86 -40.94 43.92 100.36
CA ARG A 86 -41.14 44.51 101.71
C ARG A 86 -41.09 43.46 102.81
N CYS A 87 -41.58 42.26 102.52
CA CYS A 87 -41.67 41.19 103.50
C CYS A 87 -40.28 40.56 103.70
N PHE A 88 -39.51 41.14 104.63
CA PHE A 88 -38.26 40.54 105.16
C PHE A 88 -38.53 39.35 106.10
N CYS A 89 -39.80 39.00 106.30
CA CYS A 89 -40.22 37.84 107.07
C CYS A 89 -39.93 36.56 106.27
N ARG A 90 -39.52 35.48 106.95
CA ARG A 90 -39.24 34.16 106.36
C ARG A 90 -40.49 33.41 105.82
N SER A 91 -41.57 34.10 105.50
CA SER A 91 -42.81 33.44 105.04
C SER A 91 -42.60 32.81 103.65
N PRO A 92 -42.89 31.51 103.45
CA PRO A 92 -42.71 30.82 102.18
C PRO A 92 -43.59 31.39 101.06
N HIS A 93 -44.66 32.12 101.39
CA HIS A 93 -45.57 32.72 100.40
C HIS A 93 -44.99 33.99 99.75
N SER A 94 -43.77 34.40 100.13
CA SER A 94 -43.11 35.59 99.59
C SER A 94 -42.19 35.30 98.40
N PHE A 95 -42.09 34.04 97.95
CA PHE A 95 -41.36 33.62 96.75
C PHE A 95 -42.11 32.51 96.00
N ASN A 96 -42.32 32.67 94.69
CA ASN A 96 -42.92 31.63 93.84
C ASN A 96 -42.17 31.54 92.51
N HIS A 97 -41.68 30.36 92.15
CA HIS A 97 -40.96 30.09 90.89
C HIS A 97 -41.88 29.40 89.90
N THR A 98 -42.33 30.14 88.89
CA THR A 98 -43.41 29.74 87.98
C THR A 98 -42.90 29.02 86.75
N THR A 99 -41.86 29.52 86.09
CA THR A 99 -41.21 28.86 84.94
C THR A 99 -39.84 28.37 85.38
N ARG A 100 -39.57 27.05 85.31
CA ARG A 100 -38.39 26.39 85.89
C ARG A 100 -37.48 25.77 84.84
N SER A 101 -36.51 26.53 84.37
CA SER A 101 -35.39 26.03 83.58
C SER A 101 -34.17 25.74 84.45
N HIS A 102 -34.01 26.48 85.55
CA HIS A 102 -32.92 26.30 86.52
C HIS A 102 -33.45 26.03 87.93
N LYS A 103 -32.55 25.71 88.85
CA LYS A 103 -32.86 25.66 90.27
C LYS A 103 -32.66 27.05 90.88
N ILE A 104 -33.74 27.73 91.24
CA ILE A 104 -33.69 29.05 91.88
C ILE A 104 -34.00 28.96 93.36
N SER A 105 -33.18 29.58 94.18
CA SER A 105 -33.35 29.66 95.64
C SER A 105 -33.28 31.11 96.13
N ARG A 106 -33.92 31.38 97.28
CA ARG A 106 -33.96 32.71 97.91
C ARG A 106 -33.44 32.64 99.34
N THR A 107 -32.57 33.60 99.68
CA THR A 107 -32.06 33.82 101.04
C THR A 107 -32.32 35.27 101.46
N VAL A 108 -32.75 35.50 102.71
CA VAL A 108 -33.08 36.83 103.23
C VAL A 108 -32.18 37.19 104.41
N GLY A 109 -31.54 38.36 104.35
CA GLY A 109 -30.72 38.98 105.40
C GLY A 109 -31.26 40.35 105.84
N ASN A 110 -30.57 41.02 106.79
CA ASN A 110 -31.01 42.33 107.30
C ASN A 110 -31.04 43.38 106.17
N LYS A 111 -32.26 43.77 105.75
CA LYS A 111 -32.52 44.69 104.63
C LYS A 111 -32.00 44.21 103.25
N LYS A 112 -31.69 42.92 103.08
CA LYS A 112 -31.12 42.35 101.84
C LYS A 112 -31.81 41.04 101.42
N ILE A 113 -32.13 40.89 100.14
CA ILE A 113 -32.65 39.65 99.54
C ILE A 113 -31.64 39.15 98.50
N ILE A 114 -31.28 37.86 98.57
CA ILE A 114 -30.38 37.20 97.61
C ILE A 114 -31.16 36.11 96.87
N ILE A 115 -31.12 36.15 95.55
CA ILE A 115 -31.64 35.11 94.67
C ILE A 115 -30.46 34.38 94.04
N THR A 116 -30.34 33.06 94.21
CA THR A 116 -29.28 32.24 93.63
C THR A 116 -29.86 31.26 92.62
N ILE A 117 -29.23 31.15 91.46
CA ILE A 117 -29.68 30.35 90.31
C ILE A 117 -28.59 29.31 90.00
N GLU A 118 -28.94 28.03 89.97
CA GLU A 118 -28.02 26.89 89.77
C GLU A 118 -28.49 25.94 88.65
N ASN A 119 -27.55 25.24 88.01
CA ASN A 119 -27.84 24.17 87.05
C ASN A 119 -28.45 22.92 87.72
N THR A 120 -29.28 22.19 86.98
CA THR A 120 -29.85 20.89 87.40
C THR A 120 -28.82 19.76 87.32
N THR A 121 -29.11 18.61 87.95
CA THR A 121 -28.24 17.42 87.90
C THR A 121 -28.05 16.90 86.48
N GLU A 122 -29.07 16.99 85.64
CA GLU A 122 -28.99 16.56 84.23
C GLU A 122 -28.11 17.49 83.41
N GLN A 123 -28.23 18.81 83.61
CA GLN A 123 -27.33 19.79 82.99
C GLN A 123 -25.87 19.53 83.39
N LYS A 124 -25.59 19.22 84.66
CA LYS A 124 -24.23 18.86 85.12
C LYS A 124 -23.67 17.58 84.49
N LYS A 125 -24.50 16.53 84.33
CA LYS A 125 -24.07 15.30 83.65
C LYS A 125 -23.76 15.55 82.16
N ASN A 126 -24.50 16.45 81.53
CA ASN A 126 -24.24 16.82 80.15
C ASN A 126 -22.93 17.62 80.01
N GLU A 127 -22.66 18.54 80.93
CA GLU A 127 -21.36 19.25 81.01
C GLU A 127 -20.18 18.26 81.15
N GLU A 128 -20.33 17.21 81.96
CA GLU A 128 -19.30 16.17 82.11
C GLU A 128 -19.12 15.32 80.84
N ALA A 129 -20.21 15.02 80.12
CA ALA A 129 -20.15 14.32 78.85
C ALA A 129 -19.43 15.15 77.77
N GLU A 130 -19.67 16.46 77.72
CA GLU A 130 -18.98 17.39 76.81
C GLU A 130 -17.47 17.49 77.12
N GLU A 131 -17.10 17.48 78.40
CA GLU A 131 -15.69 17.46 78.81
C GLU A 131 -14.99 16.14 78.43
N LEU A 132 -15.67 15.00 78.54
CA LEU A 132 -15.14 13.71 78.07
C LEU A 132 -15.01 13.65 76.55
N LEU A 133 -15.96 14.24 75.82
CA LEU A 133 -15.88 14.40 74.37
C LEU A 133 -14.65 15.24 73.98
N ARG A 134 -14.39 16.33 74.71
CA ARG A 134 -13.18 17.16 74.52
C ARG A 134 -11.89 16.34 74.74
N LYS A 135 -11.84 15.50 75.77
CA LYS A 135 -10.70 14.61 76.03
C LYS A 135 -10.54 13.52 74.96
N ALA A 136 -11.63 12.98 74.45
CA ALA A 136 -11.60 12.01 73.35
C ALA A 136 -10.97 12.61 72.09
N ARG A 137 -11.34 13.85 71.74
CA ARG A 137 -10.72 14.63 70.64
C ARG A 137 -9.22 14.82 70.84
N GLU A 138 -8.79 15.16 72.05
CA GLU A 138 -7.36 15.30 72.37
C GLU A 138 -6.60 13.99 72.21
N ALA A 139 -7.14 12.88 72.73
CA ALA A 139 -6.55 11.56 72.59
C ALA A 139 -6.46 11.11 71.12
N MET A 140 -7.49 11.40 70.32
CA MET A 140 -7.51 11.11 68.88
C MET A 140 -6.43 11.91 68.13
N ARG A 141 -6.26 13.19 68.42
CA ARG A 141 -5.17 14.02 67.85
C ARG A 141 -3.79 13.47 68.17
N GLN A 142 -3.63 12.82 69.33
CA GLN A 142 -2.40 12.13 69.73
C GLN A 142 -2.29 10.71 69.15
N ARG A 143 -3.22 10.27 68.29
CA ARG A 143 -3.33 8.91 67.73
C ARG A 143 -3.44 7.81 68.79
N LEU A 144 -3.95 8.15 69.98
CA LEU A 144 -4.24 7.21 71.08
C LEU A 144 -5.68 6.71 70.96
N TYR A 145 -5.98 6.00 69.87
CA TYR A 145 -7.35 5.63 69.48
C TYR A 145 -8.09 4.84 70.56
N ASP A 146 -7.46 3.85 71.21
CA ASP A 146 -8.09 3.06 72.28
C ASP A 146 -8.54 3.93 73.47
N ARG A 147 -7.72 4.93 73.85
CA ARG A 147 -8.07 5.88 74.92
C ARG A 147 -9.19 6.82 74.49
N SER A 148 -9.20 7.24 73.23
CA SER A 148 -10.27 8.06 72.68
C SER A 148 -11.62 7.33 72.69
N ILE A 149 -11.63 6.06 72.26
CA ILE A 149 -12.82 5.20 72.29
C ILE A 149 -13.34 5.00 73.73
N ASP A 150 -12.46 4.76 74.70
CA ASP A 150 -12.85 4.65 76.11
C ASP A 150 -13.50 5.96 76.63
N HIS A 151 -12.93 7.12 76.32
CA HIS A 151 -13.53 8.41 76.68
C HIS A 151 -14.91 8.64 76.03
N LEU A 152 -15.10 8.27 74.77
CA LEU A 152 -16.39 8.38 74.08
C LEU A 152 -17.45 7.45 74.67
N ASN A 153 -17.08 6.20 74.97
CA ASN A 153 -17.99 5.26 75.63
C ASN A 153 -18.47 5.79 76.99
N ARG A 154 -17.59 6.41 77.77
CA ARG A 154 -17.95 7.05 79.04
C ARG A 154 -18.84 8.28 78.83
N ALA A 155 -18.53 9.13 77.85
CA ALA A 155 -19.33 10.30 77.50
C ALA A 155 -20.76 9.91 77.10
N LYS A 156 -20.90 8.87 76.26
CA LYS A 156 -22.18 8.32 75.78
C LYS A 156 -23.10 7.88 76.92
N ASN A 157 -22.53 7.32 77.99
CA ASN A 157 -23.30 6.88 79.16
C ASN A 157 -23.86 8.06 79.99
N LEU A 158 -23.17 9.21 79.97
CA LEU A 158 -23.52 10.41 80.74
C LEU A 158 -24.41 11.40 79.97
N ALA A 159 -24.27 11.48 78.65
CA ALA A 159 -25.01 12.42 77.81
C ALA A 159 -26.53 12.20 77.90
N ARG A 160 -27.29 13.30 77.98
CA ARG A 160 -28.76 13.29 78.04
C ARG A 160 -29.39 14.24 77.03
N GLN A 161 -28.64 15.22 76.52
CA GLN A 161 -29.09 16.08 75.44
C GLN A 161 -28.89 15.39 74.08
N ALA A 162 -29.90 15.49 73.21
CA ALA A 162 -29.87 14.86 71.89
C ALA A 162 -28.70 15.36 71.03
N ASP A 163 -28.37 16.65 71.12
CA ASP A 163 -27.27 17.26 70.39
C ASP A 163 -25.91 16.69 70.83
N THR A 164 -25.67 16.58 72.14
CA THR A 164 -24.45 15.96 72.70
C THR A 164 -24.33 14.49 72.32
N ILE A 165 -25.42 13.72 72.34
CA ILE A 165 -25.41 12.31 71.92
C ILE A 165 -25.07 12.18 70.43
N LYS A 166 -25.66 13.04 69.59
CA LYS A 166 -25.35 13.11 68.16
C LYS A 166 -23.89 13.44 67.93
N GLU A 167 -23.35 14.42 68.65
CA GLU A 167 -21.94 14.84 68.55
C GLU A 167 -20.99 13.71 68.95
N ILE A 168 -21.26 13.01 70.05
CA ILE A 168 -20.49 11.83 70.48
C ILE A 168 -20.50 10.74 69.41
N ARG A 169 -21.66 10.46 68.80
CA ARG A 169 -21.79 9.44 67.75
C ARG A 169 -21.00 9.81 66.48
N CYS A 170 -21.00 11.08 66.10
CA CYS A 170 -20.18 11.58 64.99
C CYS A 170 -18.69 11.42 65.29
N GLU A 171 -18.25 11.80 66.49
CA GLU A 171 -16.86 11.68 66.91
C GLU A 171 -16.41 10.21 66.99
N GLU A 172 -17.26 9.32 67.50
CA GLU A 172 -17.02 7.87 67.56
C GLU A 172 -16.77 7.28 66.16
N SER A 173 -17.58 7.68 65.18
CA SER A 173 -17.38 7.32 63.77
C SER A 173 -16.01 7.78 63.25
N GLU A 174 -15.62 9.02 63.54
CA GLU A 174 -14.36 9.62 63.07
C GLU A 174 -13.14 8.93 63.66
N VAL A 175 -13.18 8.59 64.96
CA VAL A 175 -12.12 7.84 65.66
C VAL A 175 -11.95 6.45 65.04
N TYR A 176 -13.05 5.73 64.80
CA TYR A 176 -12.97 4.40 64.16
C TYR A 176 -12.45 4.48 62.73
N SER A 177 -12.86 5.48 61.94
CA SER A 177 -12.33 5.70 60.60
C SER A 177 -10.82 5.96 60.63
N SER A 178 -10.36 6.87 61.49
CA SER A 178 -8.94 7.21 61.63
C SER A 178 -8.10 6.04 62.12
N PHE A 179 -8.66 5.17 62.97
CA PHE A 179 -7.96 3.97 63.42
C PHE A 179 -7.86 2.92 62.30
N GLY A 180 -8.93 2.78 61.51
CA GLY A 180 -8.93 1.99 60.28
C GLY A 180 -7.81 2.41 59.33
N ASP A 181 -7.66 3.72 59.11
CA ASP A 181 -6.59 4.28 58.26
C ASP A 181 -5.19 3.88 58.77
N SER A 182 -4.94 4.00 60.07
CA SER A 182 -3.65 3.59 60.66
C SER A 182 -3.37 2.09 60.48
N MET A 183 -4.37 1.22 60.56
CA MET A 183 -4.20 -0.21 60.33
C MET A 183 -3.99 -0.53 58.84
N PHE A 184 -4.69 0.19 57.96
CA PHE A 184 -4.54 0.05 56.52
C PHE A 184 -3.11 0.42 56.08
N GLU A 185 -2.59 1.55 56.54
CA GLU A 185 -1.20 1.99 56.28
C GLU A 185 -0.16 0.96 56.75
N LYS A 186 -0.38 0.36 57.93
CA LYS A 186 0.47 -0.74 58.42
C LYS A 186 0.39 -1.97 57.52
N GLY A 187 -0.79 -2.29 56.99
CA GLY A 187 -0.96 -3.35 56.00
C GLY A 187 -0.12 -3.12 54.75
N LEU A 188 -0.19 -1.91 54.17
CA LEU A 188 0.63 -1.54 53.01
C LEU A 188 2.13 -1.64 53.30
N SER A 189 2.57 -1.22 54.48
CA SER A 189 3.99 -1.33 54.87
C SER A 189 4.48 -2.77 54.94
N MET A 190 3.64 -3.70 55.42
CA MET A 190 3.98 -5.12 55.50
C MET A 190 3.97 -5.79 54.12
N GLU A 191 3.04 -5.37 53.25
CA GLU A 191 2.97 -5.82 51.86
C GLU A 191 4.23 -5.43 51.07
N ARG A 192 4.72 -4.19 51.24
CA ARG A 192 6.00 -3.74 50.65
C ARG A 192 7.21 -4.51 51.14
N LEU A 193 7.17 -5.02 52.37
CA LEU A 193 8.19 -5.92 52.93
C LEU A 193 7.98 -7.39 52.52
N GLN A 194 7.02 -7.67 51.62
CA GLN A 194 6.66 -9.03 51.16
C GLN A 194 6.18 -9.96 52.28
N HIS A 195 5.72 -9.41 53.41
CA HIS A 195 5.10 -10.17 54.50
C HIS A 195 3.59 -10.28 54.29
N LEU A 196 3.18 -11.01 53.25
CA LEU A 196 1.79 -11.05 52.76
C LEU A 196 0.76 -11.46 53.83
N GLU A 197 1.06 -12.49 54.63
CA GLU A 197 0.17 -12.93 55.72
C GLU A 197 0.02 -11.88 56.83
N ALA A 198 1.11 -11.21 57.19
CA ALA A 198 1.09 -10.13 58.17
C ALA A 198 0.30 -8.92 57.64
N ALA A 199 0.42 -8.61 56.35
CA ALA A 199 -0.34 -7.57 55.67
C ALA A 199 -1.84 -7.86 55.66
N GLN A 200 -2.24 -9.07 55.27
CA GLN A 200 -3.65 -9.52 55.28
C GLN A 200 -4.30 -9.36 56.65
N ASN A 201 -3.59 -9.72 57.72
CA ASN A 201 -4.07 -9.55 59.09
C ASN A 201 -4.32 -8.07 59.44
N LYS A 202 -3.49 -7.14 58.95
CA LYS A 202 -3.68 -5.70 59.18
C LYS A 202 -4.85 -5.14 58.36
N PHE A 203 -4.98 -5.52 57.09
CA PHE A 203 -6.13 -5.11 56.26
C PHE A 203 -7.46 -5.64 56.80
N SER A 204 -7.47 -6.87 57.33
CA SER A 204 -8.67 -7.44 57.97
C SER A 204 -9.12 -6.63 59.18
N ARG A 205 -8.17 -6.17 60.01
CA ARG A 205 -8.47 -5.27 61.14
C ARG A 205 -8.95 -3.90 60.66
N ALA A 206 -8.31 -3.33 59.63
CA ALA A 206 -8.75 -2.06 59.05
C ALA A 206 -10.20 -2.13 58.55
N LYS A 207 -10.55 -3.19 57.79
CA LYS A 207 -11.91 -3.48 57.33
C LYS A 207 -12.92 -3.43 58.48
N SER A 208 -12.63 -4.12 59.59
CA SER A 208 -13.53 -4.17 60.76
C SER A 208 -13.78 -2.79 61.40
N PHE A 209 -12.75 -1.93 61.44
CA PHE A 209 -12.91 -0.57 61.98
C PHE A 209 -13.70 0.36 61.05
N PHE A 210 -13.49 0.26 59.74
CA PHE A 210 -14.29 1.02 58.77
C PHE A 210 -15.76 0.59 58.79
N GLN A 211 -16.05 -0.71 58.89
CA GLN A 211 -17.42 -1.23 59.06
C GLN A 211 -18.07 -0.68 60.32
N ARG A 212 -17.33 -0.67 61.45
CA ARG A 212 -17.85 -0.11 62.70
C ARG A 212 -18.15 1.39 62.59
N SER A 213 -17.33 2.14 61.85
CA SER A 213 -17.59 3.55 61.55
C SER A 213 -18.90 3.73 60.76
N LEU A 214 -19.14 2.89 59.74
CA LEU A 214 -20.36 2.91 58.92
C LEU A 214 -21.63 2.61 59.70
N GLU A 215 -21.57 1.67 60.65
CA GLU A 215 -22.71 1.35 61.54
C GLU A 215 -23.11 2.56 62.40
N LEU A 216 -22.14 3.39 62.76
CA LEU A 216 -22.36 4.58 63.56
C LEU A 216 -22.87 5.72 62.70
N VAL A 217 -22.17 6.10 61.64
CA VAL A 217 -22.60 7.16 60.72
C VAL A 217 -22.29 6.69 59.31
N TRP A 218 -23.30 6.69 58.44
CA TRP A 218 -23.08 6.37 57.04
C TRP A 218 -22.12 7.40 56.44
N ASN A 219 -21.00 6.91 55.90
CA ASN A 219 -19.97 7.70 55.25
C ASN A 219 -19.46 6.92 54.04
N GLN A 220 -19.66 7.49 52.85
CA GLN A 220 -19.18 6.91 51.61
C GLN A 220 -17.67 6.57 51.65
N GLU A 221 -16.85 7.41 52.28
CA GLU A 221 -15.41 7.18 52.39
C GLU A 221 -15.08 5.90 53.19
N ALA A 222 -15.81 5.63 54.28
CA ALA A 222 -15.61 4.42 55.07
C ALA A 222 -16.09 3.16 54.32
N GLN A 223 -17.12 3.28 53.47
CA GLN A 223 -17.58 2.20 52.59
C GLN A 223 -16.53 1.88 51.53
N GLU A 224 -15.99 2.90 50.87
CA GLU A 224 -14.87 2.74 49.93
C GLU A 224 -13.67 2.08 50.60
N LYS A 225 -13.23 2.56 51.77
CA LYS A 225 -12.08 1.99 52.49
C LYS A 225 -12.29 0.54 52.97
N THR A 226 -13.54 0.17 53.28
CA THR A 226 -13.92 -1.22 53.57
C THR A 226 -13.71 -2.11 52.34
N HIS A 227 -14.17 -1.66 51.17
CA HIS A 227 -13.98 -2.36 49.88
C HIS A 227 -12.51 -2.49 49.52
N LEU A 228 -11.72 -1.41 49.64
CA LEU A 228 -10.28 -1.43 49.37
C LEU A 228 -9.54 -2.45 50.26
N SER A 229 -9.93 -2.57 51.53
CA SER A 229 -9.35 -3.55 52.45
C SER A 229 -9.64 -4.98 52.01
N GLU A 230 -10.84 -5.24 51.50
CA GLU A 230 -11.25 -6.56 50.99
C GLU A 230 -10.49 -6.96 49.72
N LEU A 231 -10.32 -6.02 48.79
CA LEU A 231 -9.52 -6.25 47.58
C LEU A 231 -8.07 -6.59 47.92
N LYS A 232 -7.45 -5.90 48.89
CA LYS A 232 -6.10 -6.23 49.37
C LYS A 232 -5.99 -7.63 49.98
N ILE A 233 -6.95 -8.02 50.81
CA ILE A 233 -6.96 -9.36 51.42
C ILE A 233 -7.07 -10.44 50.35
N SER A 234 -8.03 -10.29 49.44
CA SER A 234 -8.33 -11.28 48.41
C SER A 234 -7.20 -11.39 47.37
N GLY A 235 -6.62 -10.25 46.95
CA GLY A 235 -5.47 -10.21 46.06
C GLY A 235 -4.25 -10.89 46.67
N ASN A 236 -3.87 -10.54 47.91
CA ASN A 236 -2.73 -11.16 48.59
C ASN A 236 -2.91 -12.68 48.78
N THR A 237 -4.14 -13.14 49.02
CA THR A 237 -4.42 -14.59 49.16
C THR A 237 -4.11 -15.33 47.86
N SER A 238 -4.49 -14.72 46.73
CA SER A 238 -4.27 -15.27 45.40
C SER A 238 -2.77 -15.31 45.07
N VAL A 239 -2.01 -14.26 45.43
CA VAL A 239 -0.54 -14.24 45.27
C VAL A 239 0.14 -15.38 46.03
N THR A 240 -0.22 -15.60 47.29
CA THR A 240 0.37 -16.67 48.11
C THR A 240 0.10 -18.07 47.54
N GLU A 241 -1.10 -18.31 47.03
CA GLU A 241 -1.46 -19.58 46.38
C GLU A 241 -0.69 -19.79 45.06
N ALA A 242 -0.57 -18.74 44.24
CA ALA A 242 0.17 -18.79 42.99
C ALA A 242 1.67 -19.10 43.19
N MET A 243 2.30 -18.47 44.20
CA MET A 243 3.69 -18.74 44.56
C MET A 243 3.92 -20.21 44.96
N LYS A 244 2.95 -20.85 45.61
CA LYS A 244 3.05 -22.26 45.98
C LYS A 244 3.06 -23.16 44.73
N LEU A 245 2.16 -22.88 43.77
CA LEU A 245 2.08 -23.62 42.51
C LEU A 245 3.34 -23.44 41.64
N GLU A 246 3.90 -22.23 41.61
CA GLU A 246 5.16 -21.92 40.90
C GLU A 246 6.35 -22.72 41.48
N ASN A 247 6.43 -22.85 42.80
CA ASN A 247 7.48 -23.64 43.46
C ASN A 247 7.32 -25.15 43.17
N GLU A 248 6.09 -25.69 43.23
CA GLU A 248 5.81 -27.08 42.87
C GLU A 248 6.18 -27.39 41.41
N ALA A 249 5.86 -26.48 40.48
CA ALA A 249 6.22 -26.62 39.07
C ALA A 249 7.74 -26.65 38.85
N SER A 250 8.47 -25.78 39.54
CA SER A 250 9.93 -25.69 39.42
C SER A 250 10.65 -26.95 39.89
N GLU A 251 10.13 -27.62 40.93
CA GLU A 251 10.65 -28.91 41.40
C GLU A 251 10.44 -30.03 40.36
N MET A 252 9.29 -30.03 39.68
CA MET A 252 8.96 -31.01 38.62
C MET A 252 9.86 -30.87 37.39
N VAL A 253 10.21 -29.64 36.98
CA VAL A 253 11.19 -29.41 35.90
C VAL A 253 12.54 -30.08 36.23
N GLY A 254 13.00 -29.97 37.48
CA GLY A 254 14.23 -30.62 37.95
C GLY A 254 14.21 -32.15 37.88
N ASN A 255 13.02 -32.77 37.86
CA ASN A 255 12.82 -34.21 37.74
C ASN A 255 12.55 -34.66 36.29
N GLU A 256 12.67 -33.77 35.30
CA GLU A 256 12.31 -33.99 33.89
C GLU A 256 10.81 -34.33 33.65
N GLU A 257 9.93 -33.97 34.60
CA GLU A 257 8.47 -34.16 34.49
C GLU A 257 7.80 -32.96 33.80
N TYR A 258 8.27 -32.62 32.59
CA TYR A 258 7.94 -31.36 31.92
C TYR A 258 6.44 -31.12 31.68
N GLU A 259 5.65 -32.17 31.44
CA GLU A 259 4.22 -32.04 31.16
C GLU A 259 3.43 -31.65 32.43
N THR A 260 3.68 -32.33 33.54
CA THR A 260 3.10 -32.00 34.85
C THR A 260 3.56 -30.63 35.35
N ALA A 261 4.81 -30.25 35.08
CA ALA A 261 5.36 -28.94 35.43
C ALA A 261 4.63 -27.80 34.70
N LEU A 262 4.34 -27.97 33.41
CA LEU A 262 3.60 -26.98 32.61
C LEU A 262 2.18 -26.77 33.14
N ASP A 263 1.46 -27.85 33.46
CA ASP A 263 0.11 -27.76 34.05
C ASP A 263 0.11 -26.93 35.36
N LYS A 264 1.16 -27.08 36.17
CA LYS A 264 1.33 -26.35 37.43
C LYS A 264 1.70 -24.89 37.22
N TYR A 265 2.59 -24.56 36.29
CA TYR A 265 2.88 -23.16 35.94
C TYR A 265 1.66 -22.46 35.34
N GLU A 266 0.88 -23.13 34.48
CA GLU A 266 -0.36 -22.57 33.94
C GLU A 266 -1.42 -22.32 35.02
N ALA A 267 -1.52 -23.21 36.01
CA ALA A 267 -2.38 -22.99 37.18
C ALA A 267 -1.89 -21.79 38.01
N ALA A 268 -0.58 -21.66 38.25
CA ALA A 268 0.01 -20.51 38.94
C ALA A 268 -0.29 -19.20 38.20
N LEU A 269 -0.16 -19.19 36.88
CA LEU A 269 -0.43 -18.04 36.02
C LEU A 269 -1.88 -17.56 36.16
N ARG A 270 -2.86 -18.47 36.07
CA ARG A 270 -4.29 -18.13 36.25
C ARG A 270 -4.56 -17.51 37.62
N THR A 271 -3.91 -18.01 38.67
CA THR A 271 -4.07 -17.48 40.03
C THR A 271 -3.41 -16.11 40.19
N TYR A 272 -2.25 -15.87 39.57
CA TYR A 272 -1.64 -14.53 39.51
C TYR A 272 -2.50 -13.54 38.72
N GLU A 273 -3.12 -13.96 37.61
CA GLU A 273 -4.06 -13.12 36.84
C GLU A 273 -5.30 -12.73 37.67
N GLU A 274 -5.83 -13.66 38.48
CA GLU A 274 -6.90 -13.34 39.41
C GLU A 274 -6.47 -12.31 40.47
N ALA A 275 -5.25 -12.45 41.01
CA ALA A 275 -4.67 -11.47 41.93
C ALA A 275 -4.54 -10.09 41.28
N LYS A 276 -4.01 -10.04 40.05
CA LYS A 276 -3.88 -8.82 39.25
C LYS A 276 -5.23 -8.14 39.05
N ARG A 277 -6.26 -8.90 38.67
CA ARG A 277 -7.62 -8.36 38.47
C ARG A 277 -8.15 -7.69 39.73
N LYS A 278 -7.97 -8.31 40.90
CA LYS A 278 -8.40 -7.75 42.20
C LYS A 278 -7.64 -6.47 42.55
N PHE A 279 -6.33 -6.41 42.25
CA PHE A 279 -5.54 -5.20 42.48
C PHE A 279 -5.84 -4.09 41.48
N GLU A 280 -6.10 -4.41 40.22
CA GLU A 280 -6.54 -3.45 39.20
C GLU A 280 -7.91 -2.84 39.55
N GLU A 281 -8.85 -3.64 40.05
CA GLU A 281 -10.11 -3.13 40.60
C GLU A 281 -9.83 -2.11 41.72
N GLY A 282 -8.91 -2.43 42.63
CA GLY A 282 -8.48 -1.52 43.70
C GLY A 282 -7.79 -0.25 43.17
N LYS A 283 -7.00 -0.37 42.11
CA LYS A 283 -6.30 0.74 41.44
C LYS A 283 -7.26 1.72 40.77
N THR A 284 -8.35 1.23 40.17
CA THR A 284 -9.41 2.13 39.65
C THR A 284 -10.07 2.96 40.74
N CYS A 285 -10.15 2.41 41.96
CA CYS A 285 -10.75 3.11 43.11
C CYS A 285 -9.75 4.07 43.78
N ARG A 286 -8.50 3.64 44.02
CA ARG A 286 -7.42 4.43 44.64
C ARG A 286 -6.05 4.00 44.11
N TYR A 287 -5.67 4.57 42.97
CA TYR A 287 -4.44 4.26 42.22
C TYR A 287 -3.19 4.05 43.09
N ALA A 288 -2.87 5.04 43.94
CA ALA A 288 -1.62 5.08 44.71
C ALA A 288 -1.45 3.94 45.72
N LEU A 289 -2.51 3.20 46.07
CA LEU A 289 -2.45 2.13 47.07
C LEU A 289 -2.25 0.74 46.46
N PHE A 290 -2.46 0.59 45.15
CA PHE A 290 -2.48 -0.71 44.47
C PHE A 290 -1.46 -0.83 43.34
N VAL A 291 -0.87 0.27 42.87
CA VAL A 291 0.11 0.25 41.77
C VAL A 291 1.28 -0.68 42.06
N ASP A 292 1.90 -0.58 43.24
CA ASP A 292 3.01 -1.45 43.67
C ASP A 292 2.61 -2.95 43.62
N SER A 293 1.37 -3.28 43.99
CA SER A 293 0.87 -4.67 44.00
C SER A 293 0.57 -5.19 42.60
N VAL A 294 0.06 -4.34 41.71
CA VAL A 294 -0.16 -4.71 40.30
C VAL A 294 1.18 -4.97 39.63
N GLU A 295 2.13 -4.04 39.74
CA GLU A 295 3.46 -4.15 39.14
C GLU A 295 4.18 -5.41 39.63
N ALA A 296 4.17 -5.67 40.95
CA ALA A 296 4.78 -6.87 41.52
C ALA A 296 4.14 -8.18 40.99
N VAL A 297 2.83 -8.20 40.74
CA VAL A 297 2.16 -9.38 40.15
C VAL A 297 2.45 -9.49 38.65
N GLU A 298 2.54 -8.37 37.92
CA GLU A 298 2.90 -8.36 36.51
C GLU A 298 4.32 -8.91 36.27
N GLU A 299 5.29 -8.49 37.08
CA GLU A 299 6.65 -9.03 37.05
C GLU A 299 6.66 -10.55 37.30
N ARG A 300 5.80 -11.05 38.19
CA ARG A 300 5.67 -12.49 38.45
C ARG A 300 4.97 -13.26 37.35
N ILE A 301 3.95 -12.67 36.73
CA ILE A 301 3.32 -13.22 35.53
C ILE A 301 4.35 -13.37 34.41
N GLU A 302 5.17 -12.34 34.19
CA GLU A 302 6.25 -12.38 33.19
C GLU A 302 7.27 -13.47 33.52
N HIS A 303 7.72 -13.55 34.77
CA HIS A 303 8.63 -14.60 35.24
C HIS A 303 8.07 -16.01 34.98
N VAL A 304 6.82 -16.28 35.36
CA VAL A 304 6.17 -17.59 35.14
C VAL A 304 6.04 -17.89 33.65
N ASN A 305 5.70 -16.91 32.82
CA ASN A 305 5.64 -17.10 31.37
C ASN A 305 7.01 -17.46 30.78
N VAL A 306 8.10 -16.83 31.26
CA VAL A 306 9.47 -17.20 30.88
C VAL A 306 9.79 -18.63 31.34
N SER A 307 9.40 -19.02 32.56
CA SER A 307 9.57 -20.40 33.04
C SER A 307 8.80 -21.42 32.20
N ILE A 308 7.56 -21.10 31.78
CA ILE A 308 6.76 -21.93 30.86
C ILE A 308 7.49 -22.12 29.54
N GLU A 309 7.99 -21.03 28.96
CA GLU A 309 8.66 -21.08 27.66
C GLU A 309 9.98 -21.88 27.74
N ASN A 310 10.80 -21.63 28.76
CA ASN A 310 12.02 -22.40 28.99
C ASN A 310 11.72 -23.89 29.16
N THR A 311 10.67 -24.23 29.92
CA THR A 311 10.24 -25.63 30.13
C THR A 311 9.78 -26.28 28.81
N ARG A 312 9.09 -25.54 27.95
CA ARG A 312 8.72 -26.01 26.59
C ARG A 312 9.94 -26.21 25.70
N GLU A 313 10.89 -25.27 25.72
CA GLU A 313 12.15 -25.39 24.97
C GLU A 313 12.96 -26.61 25.43
N GLU A 314 13.04 -26.89 26.74
CA GLU A 314 13.71 -28.07 27.27
C GLU A 314 13.04 -29.38 26.84
N LYS A 315 11.69 -29.46 26.89
CA LYS A 315 10.91 -30.61 26.39
C LYS A 315 11.22 -30.87 24.90
N GLN A 316 11.17 -29.83 24.06
CA GLN A 316 11.44 -29.93 22.63
C GLN A 316 12.89 -30.35 22.34
N ASN A 317 13.85 -29.79 23.07
CA ASN A 317 15.27 -30.13 22.90
C ASN A 317 15.57 -31.61 23.20
N LYS A 318 14.85 -32.22 24.14
CA LYS A 318 14.95 -33.66 24.45
C LYS A 318 14.47 -34.51 23.27
N GLU A 319 13.30 -34.19 22.72
CA GLU A 319 12.68 -34.91 21.59
C GLU A 319 13.53 -34.83 20.30
N VAL A 320 14.08 -33.65 20.00
CA VAL A 320 14.96 -33.43 18.84
C VAL A 320 16.24 -34.27 18.90
N LYS A 321 16.83 -34.42 20.10
CA LYS A 321 18.06 -35.22 20.28
C LYS A 321 17.81 -36.72 20.04
N GLU A 322 16.63 -37.22 20.38
CA GLU A 322 16.23 -38.61 20.11
C GLU A 322 16.06 -38.85 18.60
N LEU A 323 15.34 -37.97 17.91
CA LEU A 323 15.14 -38.07 16.45
C LEU A 323 16.46 -37.98 15.66
N LEU A 324 17.39 -37.12 16.07
CA LEU A 324 18.71 -37.01 15.44
C LEU A 324 19.54 -38.30 15.61
N ARG A 325 19.37 -39.01 16.74
CA ARG A 325 20.03 -40.30 16.98
C ARG A 325 19.46 -41.37 16.05
N GLU A 326 18.15 -41.41 15.86
CA GLU A 326 17.47 -42.36 14.96
C GLU A 326 17.87 -42.13 13.49
N ALA A 327 17.86 -40.88 13.02
CA ALA A 327 18.28 -40.52 11.66
C ALA A 327 19.70 -41.00 11.32
N LYS A 328 20.65 -40.88 12.26
CA LYS A 328 22.03 -41.36 12.09
C LYS A 328 22.11 -42.88 11.99
N THR A 329 21.32 -43.61 12.78
CA THR A 329 21.26 -45.08 12.73
C THR A 329 20.70 -45.57 11.39
N VAL A 330 19.65 -44.93 10.88
CA VAL A 330 19.01 -45.31 9.61
C VAL A 330 19.90 -44.99 8.40
N THR A 331 20.63 -43.88 8.44
CA THR A 331 21.59 -43.52 7.38
C THR A 331 22.71 -44.56 7.21
N LEU A 332 23.15 -45.20 8.30
CA LEU A 332 24.14 -46.28 8.25
C LEU A 332 23.61 -47.56 7.57
N GLN A 333 22.28 -47.72 7.49
CA GLN A 333 21.61 -48.84 6.82
C GLN A 333 21.28 -48.56 5.34
N GLN A 334 21.74 -47.42 4.79
CA GLN A 334 21.45 -46.98 3.41
C GLN A 334 19.94 -46.76 3.12
N LEU A 335 19.12 -46.61 4.16
CA LEU A 335 17.69 -46.28 4.04
C LEU A 335 17.50 -44.75 3.99
N TYR A 336 18.00 -44.12 2.93
CA TYR A 336 18.11 -42.66 2.84
C TYR A 336 16.77 -41.92 2.92
N ASP A 337 15.70 -42.49 2.36
CA ASP A 337 14.35 -41.89 2.43
C ASP A 337 13.84 -41.81 3.89
N VAL A 338 14.00 -42.90 4.65
CA VAL A 338 13.59 -42.97 6.06
C VAL A 338 14.42 -42.02 6.93
N ALA A 339 15.72 -41.86 6.63
CA ALA A 339 16.57 -40.91 7.34
C ALA A 339 16.17 -39.44 7.09
N LEU A 340 15.67 -39.11 5.90
CA LEU A 340 15.16 -37.77 5.60
C LEU A 340 13.86 -37.47 6.33
N ASP A 341 12.96 -38.45 6.48
CA ASP A 341 11.71 -38.30 7.25
C ASP A 341 11.98 -37.97 8.72
N TYR A 342 12.94 -38.66 9.35
CA TYR A 342 13.36 -38.37 10.73
C TYR A 342 13.95 -36.96 10.88
N LEU A 343 14.74 -36.50 9.91
CA LEU A 343 15.35 -35.17 9.93
C LEU A 343 14.33 -34.05 9.67
N ASP A 344 13.35 -34.28 8.80
CA ASP A 344 12.27 -33.31 8.56
C ASP A 344 11.34 -33.22 9.79
N HIS A 345 11.08 -34.33 10.49
CA HIS A 345 10.37 -34.29 11.77
C HIS A 345 11.16 -33.52 12.84
N ALA A 346 12.47 -33.76 12.97
CA ALA A 346 13.33 -33.03 13.89
C ALA A 346 13.37 -31.51 13.60
N LYS A 347 13.27 -31.10 12.33
CA LYS A 347 13.14 -29.67 11.95
C LYS A 347 11.82 -29.05 12.37
N THR A 348 10.71 -29.79 12.27
CA THR A 348 9.40 -29.27 12.69
C THR A 348 9.35 -29.00 14.20
N LEU A 349 10.19 -29.68 14.97
CA LEU A 349 10.28 -29.57 16.42
C LEU A 349 11.36 -28.56 16.89
N THR A 350 12.25 -28.09 16.03
CA THR A 350 13.34 -27.16 16.40
C THR A 350 12.99 -25.70 16.14
N GLY A 351 12.68 -24.95 17.20
CA GLY A 351 12.47 -23.50 17.14
C GLY A 351 13.74 -22.63 17.26
N ARG A 352 14.85 -23.12 17.85
CA ARG A 352 16.08 -22.34 18.12
C ARG A 352 17.39 -23.16 17.96
N PHE A 353 18.50 -22.43 17.83
CA PHE A 353 19.56 -22.60 16.83
C PHE A 353 20.61 -23.71 17.06
N ASP A 354 20.73 -24.30 18.25
CA ASP A 354 21.94 -25.08 18.60
C ASP A 354 21.98 -26.48 17.97
N THR A 355 20.82 -27.10 17.74
CA THR A 355 20.71 -28.43 17.10
C THR A 355 20.40 -28.34 15.60
N LEU A 356 19.99 -27.17 15.11
CA LEU A 356 19.61 -26.95 13.72
C LEU A 356 20.80 -27.10 12.77
N ASP A 357 21.99 -26.64 13.17
CA ASP A 357 23.20 -26.78 12.35
C ASP A 357 23.65 -28.24 12.24
N ASP A 358 23.44 -29.05 13.28
CA ASP A 358 23.75 -30.47 13.25
C ASP A 358 22.75 -31.26 12.39
N ILE A 359 21.45 -30.90 12.44
CA ILE A 359 20.42 -31.44 11.53
C ILE A 359 20.76 -31.09 10.08
N LYS A 360 21.11 -29.83 9.79
CA LYS A 360 21.48 -29.38 8.42
C LYS A 360 22.71 -30.09 7.89
N LYS A 361 23.74 -30.29 8.72
CA LYS A 361 24.95 -31.03 8.34
C LYS A 361 24.65 -32.49 8.02
N GLU A 362 23.85 -33.15 8.86
CA GLU A 362 23.49 -34.56 8.66
C GLU A 362 22.60 -34.74 7.42
N GLU A 363 21.60 -33.87 7.23
CA GLU A 363 20.75 -33.89 6.05
C GLU A 363 21.54 -33.63 4.76
N SER A 364 22.48 -32.69 4.78
CA SER A 364 23.36 -32.44 3.63
C SER A 364 24.19 -33.68 3.27
N ARG A 365 24.69 -34.41 4.29
CA ARG A 365 25.42 -35.66 4.11
C ARG A 365 24.55 -36.75 3.49
N VAL A 366 23.34 -36.96 4.02
CA VAL A 366 22.35 -37.93 3.51
C VAL A 366 21.99 -37.64 2.06
N CYS A 367 21.67 -36.38 1.74
CA CYS A 367 21.31 -35.96 0.39
C CYS A 367 22.45 -36.18 -0.62
N SER A 368 23.70 -35.91 -0.23
CA SER A 368 24.87 -36.10 -1.10
C SER A 368 25.10 -37.58 -1.43
N LEU A 369 25.04 -38.47 -0.44
CA LEU A 369 25.22 -39.92 -0.61
C LEU A 369 24.09 -40.54 -1.44
N TYR A 370 22.85 -40.11 -1.19
CA TYR A 370 21.71 -40.60 -1.94
C TYR A 370 21.79 -40.17 -3.42
N ALA A 371 22.18 -38.93 -3.69
CA ALA A 371 22.34 -38.45 -5.05
C ALA A 371 23.39 -39.22 -5.85
N GLU A 372 24.50 -39.62 -5.23
CA GLU A 372 25.51 -40.45 -5.91
C GLU A 372 24.95 -41.81 -6.32
N THR A 373 24.25 -42.48 -5.40
CA THR A 373 23.62 -43.78 -5.65
C THR A 373 22.65 -43.69 -6.83
N VAL A 374 21.78 -42.69 -6.81
CA VAL A 374 20.77 -42.48 -7.87
C VAL A 374 21.44 -42.08 -9.20
N PHE A 375 22.52 -41.30 -9.17
CA PHE A 375 23.27 -40.94 -10.37
C PHE A 375 23.92 -42.16 -11.04
N GLU A 376 24.50 -43.07 -10.25
CA GLU A 376 25.07 -44.33 -10.75
C GLU A 376 24.00 -45.25 -11.35
N GLU A 377 22.83 -45.36 -10.70
CA GLU A 377 21.67 -46.07 -11.25
C GLU A 377 21.21 -45.46 -12.60
N GLY A 378 21.22 -44.12 -12.71
CA GLY A 378 20.92 -43.41 -13.96
C GLY A 378 21.87 -43.77 -15.09
N LEU A 379 23.17 -43.86 -14.80
CA LEU A 379 24.20 -44.29 -15.77
C LEU A 379 24.00 -45.75 -16.21
N GLN A 380 23.63 -46.65 -15.29
CA GLN A 380 23.32 -48.04 -15.63
C GLN A 380 22.07 -48.16 -16.51
N CYS A 381 21.05 -47.31 -16.28
CA CYS A 381 19.86 -47.26 -17.11
C CYS A 381 20.16 -46.77 -18.53
N GLU A 382 21.09 -45.83 -18.69
CA GLU A 382 21.51 -45.30 -20.00
C GLU A 382 22.14 -46.41 -20.86
N GLN A 383 22.90 -47.32 -20.26
CA GLN A 383 23.49 -48.46 -20.96
C GLN A 383 22.47 -49.51 -21.42
N ARG A 384 21.27 -49.50 -20.82
CA ARG A 384 20.17 -50.43 -21.13
C ARG A 384 19.08 -49.79 -22.01
N GLU A 385 19.34 -48.61 -22.57
CA GLU A 385 18.43 -47.88 -23.47
C GLU A 385 17.07 -47.48 -22.82
N HIS A 386 16.98 -47.40 -21.50
CA HIS A 386 15.76 -46.99 -20.78
C HIS A 386 15.70 -45.46 -20.56
N ALA A 387 15.47 -44.70 -21.63
CA ALA A 387 15.55 -43.23 -21.63
C ALA A 387 14.72 -42.52 -20.54
N GLU A 388 13.49 -42.97 -20.27
CA GLU A 388 12.60 -42.36 -19.28
C GLU A 388 13.10 -42.61 -17.84
N MET A 389 13.60 -43.81 -17.56
CA MET A 389 14.14 -44.18 -16.26
C MET A 389 15.45 -43.45 -15.98
N THR A 390 16.32 -43.31 -17.00
CA THR A 390 17.57 -42.55 -16.92
C THR A 390 17.32 -41.09 -16.57
N GLN A 391 16.35 -40.42 -17.22
CA GLN A 391 16.07 -39.02 -16.97
C GLN A 391 15.52 -38.79 -15.55
N ASN A 392 14.59 -39.64 -15.09
CA ASN A 392 14.03 -39.56 -13.74
C ASN A 392 15.13 -39.70 -12.66
N LYS A 393 16.03 -40.66 -12.83
CA LYS A 393 17.16 -40.86 -11.90
C LYS A 393 18.08 -39.62 -11.86
N PHE A 394 18.43 -39.03 -12.99
CA PHE A 394 19.25 -37.81 -12.98
C PHE A 394 18.52 -36.60 -12.36
N ASP A 395 17.23 -36.43 -12.60
CA ASP A 395 16.45 -35.34 -11.99
C ASP A 395 16.35 -35.49 -10.45
N ILE A 396 16.20 -36.72 -9.95
CA ILE A 396 16.25 -37.02 -8.50
C ILE A 396 17.64 -36.68 -7.93
N ALA A 397 18.72 -37.10 -8.60
CA ALA A 397 20.09 -36.79 -8.17
C ALA A 397 20.36 -35.27 -8.15
N GLU A 398 19.89 -34.52 -9.15
CA GLU A 398 20.00 -33.06 -9.19
C GLU A 398 19.26 -32.40 -8.01
N SER A 399 18.02 -32.82 -7.75
CA SER A 399 17.19 -32.31 -6.66
C SER A 399 17.85 -32.51 -5.29
N LEU A 400 18.39 -33.71 -5.06
CA LEU A 400 19.10 -34.05 -3.82
C LEU A 400 20.40 -33.24 -3.64
N LEU A 401 21.19 -33.04 -4.70
CA LEU A 401 22.41 -32.23 -4.63
C LEU A 401 22.11 -30.74 -4.40
N ARG A 402 21.04 -30.20 -5.00
CA ARG A 402 20.57 -28.83 -4.73
C ARG A 402 20.06 -28.70 -3.29
N ARG A 403 19.36 -29.71 -2.76
CA ARG A 403 18.95 -29.78 -1.34
C ARG A 403 20.18 -29.75 -0.43
N SER A 404 21.19 -30.59 -0.70
CA SER A 404 22.47 -30.59 0.04
C SER A 404 23.17 -29.23 0.04
N LEU A 405 23.30 -28.56 -1.11
CA LEU A 405 23.98 -27.26 -1.22
C LEU A 405 23.25 -26.12 -0.49
N ARG A 406 21.91 -26.15 -0.42
CA ARG A 406 21.15 -25.16 0.37
C ARG A 406 21.41 -25.29 1.86
N LEU A 407 21.78 -26.49 2.31
CA LEU A 407 21.99 -26.80 3.72
C LEU A 407 23.44 -26.56 4.12
N VAL A 408 24.40 -27.02 3.32
CA VAL A 408 25.84 -26.84 3.55
C VAL A 408 26.56 -26.64 2.22
N SER A 409 27.27 -25.52 2.10
CA SER A 409 28.12 -25.21 0.94
C SER A 409 29.33 -26.15 0.89
N SER A 410 29.22 -27.23 0.12
CA SER A 410 30.31 -28.16 -0.15
C SER A 410 30.81 -28.01 -1.58
N ARG A 411 32.13 -27.80 -1.73
CA ARG A 411 32.81 -27.78 -3.04
C ARG A 411 32.64 -29.11 -3.78
N GLU A 412 32.61 -30.22 -3.04
CA GLU A 412 32.43 -31.55 -3.58
C GLU A 412 31.01 -31.75 -4.13
N THR A 413 29.98 -31.35 -3.37
CA THR A 413 28.57 -31.39 -3.82
C THR A 413 28.36 -30.51 -5.06
N LEU A 414 29.01 -29.34 -5.11
CA LEU A 414 28.94 -28.45 -6.28
C LEU A 414 29.57 -29.07 -7.53
N GLN A 415 30.66 -29.82 -7.38
CA GLN A 415 31.27 -30.55 -8.50
C GLN A 415 30.38 -31.70 -8.98
N LYS A 416 29.76 -32.44 -8.05
CA LYS A 416 28.77 -33.49 -8.38
C LYS A 416 27.56 -32.91 -9.11
N LEU A 417 27.00 -31.79 -8.62
CA LEU A 417 25.84 -31.14 -9.25
C LEU A 417 26.15 -30.71 -10.70
N ARG A 418 27.32 -30.10 -10.94
CA ARG A 418 27.73 -29.69 -12.29
C ARG A 418 27.83 -30.88 -13.26
N LEU A 419 28.26 -32.05 -12.78
CA LEU A 419 28.31 -33.27 -13.59
C LEU A 419 26.90 -33.74 -13.98
N VAL A 420 25.96 -33.75 -13.03
CA VAL A 420 24.56 -34.11 -13.28
C VAL A 420 23.89 -33.13 -14.25
N GLU A 421 24.07 -31.82 -14.05
CA GLU A 421 23.50 -30.76 -14.91
C GLU A 421 24.00 -30.86 -16.35
N LEU A 422 25.28 -31.15 -16.57
CA LEU A 422 25.85 -31.34 -17.90
C LEU A 422 25.25 -32.56 -18.61
N LYS A 423 24.94 -33.63 -17.86
CA LYS A 423 24.35 -34.85 -18.40
C LYS A 423 22.87 -34.66 -18.76
N ILE A 424 22.07 -34.11 -17.84
CA ILE A 424 20.66 -33.74 -18.08
C ILE A 424 20.54 -32.77 -19.25
N GLY A 425 21.37 -31.72 -19.25
CA GLY A 425 21.36 -30.68 -20.28
C GLY A 425 21.78 -31.19 -21.65
N GLY A 426 22.59 -32.25 -21.72
CA GLY A 426 22.91 -32.94 -22.96
C GLY A 426 21.77 -33.85 -23.44
N ASN A 427 21.18 -34.67 -22.57
CA ASN A 427 20.09 -35.59 -22.94
C ASN A 427 18.83 -34.86 -23.42
N LYS A 428 18.45 -33.76 -22.74
CA LYS A 428 17.33 -32.91 -23.17
C LYS A 428 17.57 -32.30 -24.55
N GLY A 429 18.79 -31.82 -24.80
CA GLY A 429 19.15 -31.28 -26.12
C GLY A 429 19.17 -32.36 -27.21
N LEU A 430 19.60 -33.58 -26.89
CA LEU A 430 19.61 -34.70 -27.83
C LEU A 430 18.18 -35.05 -28.29
N ASN A 431 17.24 -35.20 -27.34
CA ASN A 431 15.84 -35.47 -27.65
C ASN A 431 15.20 -34.34 -28.47
N GLN A 432 15.53 -33.09 -28.18
CA GLN A 432 15.06 -31.94 -28.94
C GLN A 432 15.58 -31.97 -30.39
N ALA A 433 16.86 -32.31 -30.60
CA ALA A 433 17.45 -32.41 -31.92
C ALA A 433 16.79 -33.51 -32.78
N MET A 434 16.55 -34.70 -32.21
CA MET A 434 15.81 -35.78 -32.88
C MET A 434 14.36 -35.37 -33.21
N GLY A 435 13.71 -34.62 -32.31
CA GLY A 435 12.38 -34.07 -32.56
C GLY A 435 12.34 -33.14 -33.78
N PHE A 436 13.36 -32.31 -33.96
CA PHE A 436 13.51 -31.49 -35.16
C PHE A 436 13.73 -32.36 -36.41
N GLU A 437 14.57 -33.39 -36.33
CA GLU A 437 14.84 -34.28 -37.45
C GLU A 437 13.58 -34.98 -37.98
N ASN A 438 12.78 -35.59 -37.10
CA ASN A 438 11.51 -36.23 -37.46
C ASN A 438 10.53 -35.25 -38.10
N LYS A 439 10.47 -34.03 -37.57
CA LYS A 439 9.61 -32.97 -38.11
C LYS A 439 10.08 -32.51 -39.49
N ALA A 440 11.39 -32.45 -39.74
CA ALA A 440 11.93 -32.12 -41.06
C ALA A 440 11.57 -33.18 -42.11
N LEU A 441 11.63 -34.46 -41.74
CA LEU A 441 11.19 -35.57 -42.61
C LEU A 441 9.71 -35.46 -42.98
N GLU A 442 8.83 -35.16 -42.01
CA GLU A 442 7.40 -34.93 -42.26
C GLU A 442 7.17 -33.75 -43.23
N MET A 443 7.96 -32.68 -43.12
CA MET A 443 7.86 -31.53 -44.02
C MET A 443 8.29 -31.89 -45.46
N ILE A 444 9.26 -32.79 -45.62
CA ILE A 444 9.70 -33.29 -46.93
C ILE A 444 8.60 -34.12 -47.60
N GLU A 445 7.97 -35.04 -46.87
CA GLU A 445 6.86 -35.84 -47.38
C GLU A 445 5.70 -34.95 -47.89
N ASN A 446 5.49 -33.82 -47.23
CA ASN A 446 4.50 -32.81 -47.60
C ASN A 446 4.98 -31.79 -48.64
N LYS A 447 6.15 -31.99 -49.26
CA LYS A 447 6.78 -31.09 -50.26
C LYS A 447 7.04 -29.67 -49.75
N GLN A 448 7.22 -29.49 -48.44
CA GLN A 448 7.53 -28.22 -47.77
C GLN A 448 9.04 -28.06 -47.53
N TYR A 449 9.83 -28.08 -48.60
CA TYR A 449 11.29 -28.18 -48.54
C TYR A 449 11.99 -27.03 -47.80
N GLU A 450 11.52 -25.78 -47.96
CA GLU A 450 12.10 -24.62 -47.25
C GLU A 450 11.96 -24.75 -45.73
N LYS A 451 10.78 -25.19 -45.27
CA LYS A 451 10.53 -25.42 -43.84
C LYS A 451 11.34 -26.59 -43.32
N ALA A 452 11.46 -27.67 -44.09
CA ALA A 452 12.29 -28.81 -43.74
C ALA A 452 13.77 -28.40 -43.56
N LEU A 453 14.30 -27.58 -44.46
CA LEU A 453 15.68 -27.08 -44.42
C LEU A 453 15.95 -26.28 -43.13
N ASN A 454 15.06 -25.34 -42.79
CA ASN A 454 15.17 -24.54 -41.56
C ASN A 454 15.13 -25.41 -40.30
N ILE A 455 14.31 -26.47 -40.30
CA ILE A 455 14.20 -27.38 -39.17
C ILE A 455 15.46 -28.26 -39.04
N TYR A 456 16.04 -28.74 -40.15
CA TYR A 456 17.31 -29.47 -40.11
C TYR A 456 18.48 -28.60 -39.63
N LEU A 457 18.54 -27.32 -40.01
CA LEU A 457 19.55 -26.38 -39.49
C LEU A 457 19.41 -26.18 -37.97
N ALA A 458 18.17 -26.15 -37.46
CA ALA A 458 17.92 -26.12 -36.03
C ALA A 458 18.40 -27.42 -35.34
N ALA A 459 18.09 -28.59 -35.91
CA ALA A 459 18.56 -29.88 -35.42
C ALA A 459 20.10 -29.94 -35.33
N LEU A 460 20.79 -29.53 -36.40
CA LEU A 460 22.25 -29.51 -36.48
C LEU A 460 22.89 -28.60 -35.42
N THR A 461 22.31 -27.42 -35.21
CA THR A 461 22.75 -26.48 -34.18
C THR A 461 22.62 -27.09 -32.79
N THR A 462 21.46 -27.70 -32.49
CA THR A 462 21.21 -28.36 -31.21
C THR A 462 22.15 -29.55 -30.98
N TYR A 463 22.41 -30.39 -31.99
CA TYR A 463 23.38 -31.48 -31.87
C TYR A 463 24.80 -30.97 -31.54
N LYS A 464 25.25 -29.87 -32.18
CA LYS A 464 26.56 -29.26 -31.91
C LYS A 464 26.65 -28.72 -30.47
N GLU A 465 25.59 -28.10 -29.94
CA GLU A 465 25.54 -27.65 -28.54
C GLU A 465 25.58 -28.80 -27.53
N VAL A 466 24.85 -29.90 -27.82
CA VAL A 466 24.85 -31.11 -26.99
C VAL A 466 26.25 -31.72 -26.92
N ARG A 467 26.93 -31.82 -28.07
CA ARG A 467 28.32 -32.29 -28.13
C ARG A 467 29.25 -31.47 -27.24
N ASP A 468 29.14 -30.15 -27.27
CA ASP A 468 29.98 -29.27 -26.46
C ASP A 468 29.71 -29.41 -24.96
N LYS A 469 28.45 -29.64 -24.56
CA LYS A 469 28.09 -29.96 -23.16
C LYS A 469 28.72 -31.28 -22.71
N TYR A 470 28.61 -32.34 -23.53
CA TYR A 470 29.23 -33.62 -23.21
C TYR A 470 30.76 -33.56 -23.20
N LEU A 471 31.40 -32.78 -24.09
CA LEU A 471 32.85 -32.54 -24.06
C LEU A 471 33.29 -31.81 -22.79
N LYS A 472 32.49 -30.86 -22.28
CA LYS A 472 32.75 -30.22 -20.98
C LYS A 472 32.63 -31.23 -19.83
N GLY A 473 31.64 -32.12 -19.86
CA GLY A 473 31.48 -33.20 -18.89
C GLY A 473 32.63 -34.21 -18.92
N ALA A 474 33.09 -34.59 -20.11
CA ALA A 474 34.18 -35.54 -20.31
C ALA A 474 35.52 -35.06 -19.73
N ARG A 475 35.77 -33.74 -19.67
CA ARG A 475 36.96 -33.17 -19.00
C ARG A 475 36.95 -33.38 -17.48
N CYS A 476 35.78 -33.59 -16.88
CA CYS A 476 35.63 -33.84 -15.46
C CYS A 476 35.65 -35.34 -15.15
N ARG A 477 34.91 -36.16 -15.91
CA ARG A 477 34.93 -37.63 -15.84
C ARG A 477 34.67 -38.24 -17.22
N GLN A 478 35.73 -38.67 -17.89
CA GLN A 478 35.68 -39.15 -19.28
C GLN A 478 34.81 -40.42 -19.46
N GLU A 479 34.78 -41.29 -18.47
CA GLU A 479 34.03 -42.54 -18.44
C GLU A 479 32.52 -42.35 -18.67
N TYR A 480 31.93 -41.23 -18.25
CA TYR A 480 30.47 -41.02 -18.27
C TYR A 480 29.93 -40.37 -19.55
N PHE A 481 30.79 -39.85 -20.43
CA PHE A 481 30.38 -39.02 -21.58
C PHE A 481 30.85 -39.55 -22.94
N SER A 482 31.81 -40.48 -22.97
CA SER A 482 32.42 -40.96 -24.23
C SER A 482 31.41 -41.61 -25.18
N ASN A 483 30.46 -42.40 -24.64
CA ASN A 483 29.42 -43.02 -25.46
C ASN A 483 28.46 -41.97 -26.06
N SER A 484 28.00 -41.01 -25.25
CA SER A 484 27.06 -39.97 -25.69
C SER A 484 27.68 -39.05 -26.76
N ILE A 485 28.99 -38.80 -26.72
CA ILE A 485 29.69 -37.99 -27.75
C ILE A 485 29.71 -38.71 -29.11
N ASN A 486 29.97 -40.02 -29.13
CA ASN A 486 30.01 -40.79 -30.38
C ASN A 486 28.64 -40.80 -31.07
N ILE A 487 27.57 -41.01 -30.30
CA ILE A 487 26.19 -40.98 -30.80
C ILE A 487 25.86 -39.64 -31.46
N VAL A 488 26.20 -38.52 -30.80
CA VAL A 488 25.91 -37.17 -31.33
C VAL A 488 26.67 -36.88 -32.62
N ASN A 489 27.94 -37.29 -32.73
CA ASN A 489 28.71 -37.07 -33.95
C ASN A 489 28.11 -37.82 -35.15
N GLN A 490 27.68 -39.06 -34.96
CA GLN A 490 27.02 -39.83 -36.02
C GLN A 490 25.74 -39.16 -36.53
N GLN A 491 24.96 -38.54 -35.62
CA GLN A 491 23.73 -37.83 -35.98
C GLN A 491 24.00 -36.51 -36.73
N ILE A 492 25.08 -35.80 -36.39
CA ILE A 492 25.50 -34.59 -37.13
C ILE A 492 25.76 -34.90 -38.60
N ASP A 493 26.51 -35.96 -38.88
CA ASP A 493 26.86 -36.36 -40.25
C ASP A 493 25.62 -36.73 -41.08
N GLN A 494 24.62 -37.37 -40.45
CA GLN A 494 23.36 -37.73 -41.09
C GLN A 494 22.52 -36.50 -41.47
N VAL A 495 22.42 -35.51 -40.58
CA VAL A 495 21.64 -34.28 -40.82
C VAL A 495 22.29 -33.41 -41.90
N GLU A 496 23.62 -33.27 -41.92
CA GLU A 496 24.33 -32.49 -42.95
C GLU A 496 24.07 -33.04 -44.36
N ALA A 497 24.05 -34.37 -44.53
CA ALA A 497 23.69 -35.00 -45.80
C ALA A 497 22.22 -34.77 -46.22
N ALA A 498 21.29 -34.73 -45.26
CA ALA A 498 19.86 -34.50 -45.52
C ALA A 498 19.57 -33.06 -45.99
N ILE A 499 20.29 -32.07 -45.44
CA ILE A 499 20.21 -30.65 -45.80
C ILE A 499 20.53 -30.45 -47.29
N ASP A 500 21.64 -31.01 -47.76
CA ASP A 500 22.11 -30.84 -49.15
C ASP A 500 21.12 -31.39 -50.17
N ASN A 501 20.49 -32.53 -49.86
CA ASN A 501 19.50 -33.15 -50.75
C ASN A 501 18.19 -32.35 -50.80
N THR A 502 17.75 -31.82 -49.65
CA THR A 502 16.51 -31.03 -49.54
C THR A 502 16.59 -29.71 -50.30
N ALA A 503 17.73 -29.00 -50.19
CA ALA A 503 17.95 -27.74 -50.90
C ALA A 503 17.90 -27.90 -52.43
N LYS A 504 18.47 -28.98 -52.96
CA LYS A 504 18.44 -29.28 -54.41
C LYS A 504 17.02 -29.51 -54.94
N GLN A 505 16.14 -30.09 -54.13
CA GLN A 505 14.73 -30.31 -54.52
C GLN A 505 13.93 -29.01 -54.51
N GLN A 506 14.14 -28.14 -53.50
CA GLN A 506 13.47 -26.84 -53.42
C GLN A 506 13.70 -25.98 -54.68
N TYR A 507 14.95 -25.82 -55.10
CA TYR A 507 15.27 -24.96 -56.26
C TYR A 507 14.60 -25.41 -57.56
N ASN A 508 14.40 -26.72 -57.77
CA ASN A 508 13.71 -27.22 -58.94
C ASN A 508 12.21 -26.93 -58.93
N GLU A 509 11.56 -26.98 -57.76
CA GLU A 509 10.13 -26.65 -57.67
C GLU A 509 9.89 -25.15 -57.86
N GLU A 510 10.79 -24.30 -57.37
CA GLU A 510 10.75 -22.85 -57.62
C GLU A 510 10.92 -22.52 -59.12
N ALA A 511 11.83 -23.20 -59.81
CA ALA A 511 12.00 -23.06 -61.25
C ALA A 511 10.71 -23.38 -62.01
N LYS A 512 10.02 -24.48 -61.67
CA LYS A 512 8.72 -24.86 -62.28
C LYS A 512 7.63 -23.84 -62.00
N ALA A 513 7.57 -23.28 -60.78
CA ALA A 513 6.59 -22.26 -60.44
C ALA A 513 6.78 -20.98 -61.26
N LEU A 514 8.02 -20.56 -61.50
CA LEU A 514 8.33 -19.41 -62.36
C LEU A 514 7.95 -19.66 -63.83
N MET A 515 8.13 -20.87 -64.34
CA MET A 515 7.65 -21.24 -65.68
C MET A 515 6.13 -21.08 -65.81
N LYS A 516 5.37 -21.55 -64.81
CA LYS A 516 3.91 -21.40 -64.80
C LYS A 516 3.48 -19.93 -64.77
N LYS A 517 4.15 -19.09 -63.99
CA LYS A 517 3.90 -17.62 -63.98
C LYS A 517 4.20 -16.97 -65.33
N ALA A 518 5.22 -17.46 -66.04
CA ALA A 518 5.50 -16.98 -67.38
C ALA A 518 4.35 -17.32 -68.34
N GLU A 519 3.80 -18.53 -68.30
CA GLU A 519 2.63 -18.92 -69.10
C GLU A 519 1.40 -18.05 -68.79
N GLU A 520 1.12 -17.79 -67.51
CA GLU A 520 0.04 -16.91 -67.07
C GLU A 520 0.23 -15.48 -67.61
N ALA A 521 1.45 -14.93 -67.53
CA ALA A 521 1.78 -13.61 -68.06
C ALA A 521 1.61 -13.53 -69.59
N VAL A 522 1.92 -14.60 -70.33
CA VAL A 522 1.67 -14.69 -71.78
C VAL A 522 0.19 -14.64 -72.09
N ASN A 523 -0.63 -15.38 -71.35
CA ASN A 523 -2.09 -15.38 -71.52
C ASN A 523 -2.71 -13.99 -71.28
N GLN A 524 -2.07 -13.18 -70.41
CA GLN A 524 -2.45 -11.79 -70.15
C GLN A 524 -1.81 -10.79 -71.11
N ARG A 525 -1.05 -11.24 -72.12
CA ARG A 525 -0.28 -10.40 -73.06
C ARG A 525 0.80 -9.53 -72.40
N LEU A 526 1.29 -9.91 -71.21
CA LEU A 526 2.37 -9.26 -70.46
C LEU A 526 3.73 -9.88 -70.80
N TYR A 527 4.11 -9.78 -72.06
CA TYR A 527 5.22 -10.57 -72.62
C TYR A 527 6.60 -10.27 -72.02
N HIS A 528 6.90 -9.01 -71.66
CA HIS A 528 8.17 -8.66 -71.01
C HIS A 528 8.31 -9.36 -69.64
N LEU A 529 7.24 -9.37 -68.85
CA LEU A 529 7.21 -10.02 -67.54
C LEU A 529 7.39 -11.54 -67.67
N ALA A 530 6.75 -12.15 -68.68
CA ALA A 530 6.92 -13.56 -68.96
C ALA A 530 8.39 -13.94 -69.27
N LEU A 531 9.10 -13.12 -70.06
CA LEU A 531 10.52 -13.35 -70.35
C LEU A 531 11.40 -13.24 -69.10
N GLN A 532 11.13 -12.30 -68.19
CA GLN A 532 11.85 -12.17 -66.93
C GLN A 532 11.63 -13.38 -66.01
N HIS A 533 10.40 -13.88 -65.90
CA HIS A 533 10.13 -15.09 -65.11
C HIS A 533 10.92 -16.30 -65.61
N LEU A 534 11.03 -16.47 -66.94
CA LEU A 534 11.82 -17.54 -67.54
C LEU A 534 13.33 -17.36 -67.37
N GLU A 535 13.85 -16.14 -67.20
CA GLU A 535 15.25 -15.89 -66.84
C GLU A 535 15.54 -16.31 -65.39
N GLY A 536 14.63 -16.01 -64.45
CA GLY A 536 14.76 -16.49 -63.07
C GLY A 536 14.68 -18.01 -62.97
N ALA A 537 13.77 -18.66 -63.71
CA ALA A 537 13.64 -20.11 -63.72
C ALA A 537 14.92 -20.82 -64.20
N GLU A 538 15.63 -20.24 -65.17
CA GLU A 538 16.86 -20.79 -65.74
C GLU A 538 18.02 -20.84 -64.74
N ILE A 539 18.10 -19.88 -63.81
CA ILE A 539 19.13 -19.83 -62.76
C ILE A 539 18.90 -20.91 -61.71
N LEU A 540 17.65 -21.23 -61.40
CA LEU A 540 17.27 -22.18 -60.35
C LEU A 540 17.24 -23.64 -60.83
N ALA A 541 17.04 -23.85 -62.14
CA ALA A 541 16.96 -25.19 -62.71
C ALA A 541 18.32 -25.89 -62.68
N ASN A 542 18.42 -26.97 -61.89
CA ASN A 542 19.59 -27.84 -61.88
C ASN A 542 19.38 -29.14 -62.68
N GLN A 543 18.15 -29.36 -63.18
CA GLN A 543 17.78 -30.50 -64.02
C GLN A 543 17.83 -30.13 -65.52
N PRO A 544 18.52 -30.94 -66.36
CA PRO A 544 18.64 -30.68 -67.79
C PRO A 544 17.30 -30.53 -68.55
N ASP A 545 16.29 -31.31 -68.17
CA ASP A 545 14.99 -31.32 -68.85
C ASP A 545 14.20 -30.01 -68.64
N THR A 546 14.25 -29.46 -67.42
CA THR A 546 13.63 -28.17 -67.07
C THR A 546 14.25 -27.03 -67.88
N LEU A 547 15.58 -27.04 -68.03
CA LEU A 547 16.33 -26.00 -68.75
C LEU A 547 15.94 -25.93 -70.24
N ASN A 548 15.75 -27.08 -70.89
CA ASN A 548 15.35 -27.13 -72.30
C ASN A 548 13.93 -26.62 -72.54
N SER A 549 13.01 -26.90 -71.60
CA SER A 549 11.63 -26.43 -71.67
C SER A 549 11.55 -24.89 -71.60
N ILE A 550 12.36 -24.26 -70.74
CA ILE A 550 12.43 -22.80 -70.58
C ILE A 550 12.84 -22.09 -71.88
N LYS A 551 13.87 -22.60 -72.59
CA LYS A 551 14.39 -21.99 -73.83
C LYS A 551 13.34 -21.96 -74.95
N THR A 552 12.56 -23.03 -75.05
CA THR A 552 11.50 -23.16 -76.06
C THR A 552 10.40 -22.11 -75.85
N GLN A 553 9.94 -21.95 -74.60
CA GLN A 553 8.91 -20.95 -74.26
C GLN A 553 9.39 -19.51 -74.53
N LYS A 554 10.63 -19.15 -74.16
CA LYS A 554 11.19 -17.81 -74.42
C LYS A 554 11.15 -17.41 -75.91
N SER A 555 11.46 -18.35 -76.80
CA SER A 555 11.45 -18.07 -78.25
C SER A 555 10.04 -17.75 -78.78
N GLN A 556 9.05 -18.54 -78.40
CA GLN A 556 7.65 -18.34 -78.81
C GLN A 556 7.12 -16.98 -78.36
N ILE A 557 7.40 -16.59 -77.11
CA ILE A 557 6.97 -15.30 -76.54
C ILE A 557 7.56 -14.11 -77.31
N CYS A 558 8.86 -14.18 -77.66
CA CYS A 558 9.50 -13.12 -78.43
C CYS A 558 8.85 -12.91 -79.81
N SER A 559 8.42 -13.99 -80.45
CA SER A 559 7.75 -13.94 -81.76
C SER A 559 6.39 -13.24 -81.68
N VAL A 560 5.53 -13.65 -80.74
CA VAL A 560 4.20 -13.08 -80.54
C VAL A 560 4.28 -11.61 -80.12
N TYR A 561 5.16 -11.29 -79.18
CA TYR A 561 5.30 -9.92 -78.69
C TYR A 561 5.80 -8.96 -79.77
N GLY A 562 6.82 -9.37 -80.52
CA GLY A 562 7.35 -8.58 -81.64
C GLY A 562 6.27 -8.27 -82.68
N THR A 563 5.40 -9.24 -83.00
CA THR A 563 4.27 -9.04 -83.92
C THR A 563 3.28 -8.01 -83.38
N THR A 564 2.91 -8.11 -82.11
CA THR A 564 1.93 -7.21 -81.48
C THR A 564 2.42 -5.75 -81.45
N LEU A 565 3.71 -5.53 -81.22
CA LEU A 565 4.29 -4.18 -81.23
C LEU A 565 4.32 -3.58 -82.63
N PHE A 566 4.54 -4.41 -83.66
CA PHE A 566 4.46 -3.97 -85.04
C PHE A 566 3.05 -3.45 -85.38
N GLU A 567 2.01 -4.22 -85.09
CA GLU A 567 0.61 -3.81 -85.30
C GLU A 567 0.24 -2.54 -84.53
N LYS A 568 0.68 -2.41 -83.27
CA LYS A 568 0.49 -1.19 -82.48
C LYS A 568 1.19 0.03 -83.09
N GLY A 569 2.38 -0.17 -83.69
CA GLY A 569 3.09 0.89 -84.38
C GLY A 569 2.26 1.44 -85.54
N LEU A 570 1.66 0.55 -86.34
CA LEU A 570 0.81 0.93 -87.49
C LEU A 570 -0.40 1.77 -87.07
N ASN A 571 -1.12 1.36 -86.02
CA ASN A 571 -2.32 2.07 -85.55
C ASN A 571 -2.04 3.47 -84.98
N LEU A 572 -0.79 3.80 -84.63
CA LEU A 572 -0.42 5.08 -84.02
C LEU A 572 0.10 6.11 -85.02
N GLU A 573 0.24 5.74 -86.29
CA GLU A 573 0.88 6.60 -87.30
C GLU A 573 0.11 7.91 -87.54
N GLU A 574 -1.23 7.85 -87.52
CA GLU A 574 -2.09 9.00 -87.82
C GLU A 574 -2.27 9.97 -86.63
N GLY A 575 -1.53 9.80 -85.54
CA GLY A 575 -1.64 10.69 -84.37
C GLY A 575 -0.43 10.76 -83.45
N ASN A 576 0.53 9.82 -83.54
CA ASN A 576 1.72 9.80 -82.69
C ASN A 576 2.92 9.09 -83.35
N ALA A 577 3.56 9.76 -84.31
CA ALA A 577 4.62 9.19 -85.14
C ALA A 577 5.89 8.78 -84.35
N GLU A 578 6.25 9.48 -83.27
CA GLU A 578 7.43 9.12 -82.46
C GLU A 578 7.23 7.78 -81.75
N GLN A 579 6.06 7.58 -81.12
CA GLN A 579 5.73 6.33 -80.45
C GLN A 579 5.58 5.16 -81.42
N ALA A 580 5.05 5.40 -82.64
CA ALA A 580 4.98 4.40 -83.70
C ALA A 580 6.38 3.87 -84.07
N ASN A 581 7.35 4.76 -84.31
CA ASN A 581 8.73 4.40 -84.66
C ASN A 581 9.46 3.64 -83.55
N LYS A 582 9.20 3.99 -82.28
CA LYS A 582 9.72 3.26 -81.13
C LYS A 582 9.19 1.82 -81.11
N ASN A 583 7.88 1.63 -81.30
CA ASN A 583 7.26 0.31 -81.32
C ASN A 583 7.84 -0.58 -82.43
N PHE A 584 8.07 -0.03 -83.63
CA PHE A 584 8.68 -0.79 -84.72
C PHE A 584 10.12 -1.22 -84.43
N SER A 585 10.93 -0.33 -83.83
CA SER A 585 12.33 -0.65 -83.48
C SER A 585 12.41 -1.77 -82.42
N GLU A 586 11.51 -1.74 -81.43
CA GLU A 586 11.42 -2.77 -80.40
C GLU A 586 10.93 -4.11 -80.97
N ALA A 587 9.90 -4.08 -81.85
CA ALA A 587 9.42 -5.24 -82.58
C ALA A 587 10.55 -5.98 -83.32
N LYS A 588 11.39 -5.22 -84.03
CA LYS A 588 12.57 -5.74 -84.75
C LYS A 588 13.56 -6.46 -83.81
N SER A 589 13.84 -5.87 -82.65
CA SER A 589 14.78 -6.45 -81.66
C SER A 589 14.29 -7.79 -81.10
N LEU A 590 13.00 -7.85 -80.73
CA LEU A 590 12.38 -9.05 -80.14
C LEU A 590 12.33 -10.23 -81.10
N LEU A 591 11.93 -10.00 -82.35
CA LEU A 591 11.88 -11.05 -83.37
C LEU A 591 13.28 -11.63 -83.64
N LYS A 592 14.32 -10.79 -83.63
CA LYS A 592 15.72 -11.24 -83.74
C LYS A 592 16.19 -12.05 -82.53
N ARG A 593 15.74 -11.71 -81.32
CA ARG A 593 16.03 -12.49 -80.10
C ARG A 593 15.38 -13.87 -80.14
N GLY A 594 14.12 -13.96 -80.56
CA GLY A 594 13.41 -15.23 -80.71
C GLY A 594 14.12 -16.22 -81.63
N MET A 595 14.62 -15.72 -82.77
CA MET A 595 15.37 -16.49 -83.77
C MET A 595 16.70 -17.08 -83.27
N LYS A 596 17.37 -16.41 -82.32
CA LYS A 596 18.62 -16.91 -81.72
C LYS A 596 18.38 -18.06 -80.74
N LEU A 597 17.21 -18.09 -80.09
CA LEU A 597 16.85 -19.14 -79.14
C LEU A 597 16.38 -20.40 -79.87
N VAL A 598 15.50 -20.23 -80.86
CA VAL A 598 14.98 -21.31 -81.72
C VAL A 598 14.74 -20.74 -83.13
N HIS A 599 15.21 -21.43 -84.17
CA HIS A 599 15.09 -20.97 -85.56
C HIS A 599 13.67 -21.21 -86.11
N CYS A 600 12.96 -20.16 -86.55
CA CYS A 600 11.57 -20.23 -87.01
C CYS A 600 11.30 -19.32 -88.24
N GLU A 601 10.89 -19.90 -89.36
CA GLU A 601 10.71 -19.15 -90.63
C GLU A 601 9.61 -18.07 -90.56
N GLU A 602 8.56 -18.29 -89.77
CA GLU A 602 7.48 -17.30 -89.57
C GLU A 602 8.00 -16.01 -88.91
N THR A 603 8.85 -16.15 -87.90
CA THR A 603 9.43 -15.00 -87.16
C THR A 603 10.34 -14.17 -88.06
N LYS A 604 11.04 -14.83 -88.99
CA LYS A 604 11.92 -14.18 -89.98
C LYS A 604 11.14 -13.33 -90.98
N ASN A 605 9.98 -13.80 -91.47
CA ASN A 605 9.15 -13.04 -92.40
C ASN A 605 8.57 -11.77 -91.75
N LYS A 606 8.08 -11.87 -90.52
CA LYS A 606 7.56 -10.73 -89.75
C LYS A 606 8.62 -9.65 -89.51
N LEU A 607 9.85 -10.07 -89.21
CA LEU A 607 10.98 -9.15 -89.02
C LEU A 607 11.22 -8.26 -90.25
N ARG A 608 11.10 -8.83 -91.46
CA ARG A 608 11.32 -8.10 -92.72
C ARG A 608 10.27 -7.00 -92.96
N LEU A 609 8.99 -7.25 -92.64
CA LEU A 609 7.91 -6.27 -92.83
C LEU A 609 8.09 -5.03 -91.94
N VAL A 610 8.52 -5.24 -90.69
CA VAL A 610 8.84 -4.16 -89.75
C VAL A 610 9.92 -3.24 -90.31
N GLU A 611 10.93 -3.80 -90.96
CA GLU A 611 12.06 -3.04 -91.49
C GLU A 611 11.66 -2.10 -92.64
N LEU A 612 10.78 -2.54 -93.54
CA LEU A 612 10.28 -1.72 -94.65
C LEU A 612 9.48 -0.51 -94.14
N LYS A 613 8.62 -0.71 -93.13
CA LYS A 613 7.73 0.36 -92.62
C LYS A 613 8.49 1.50 -91.95
N ILE A 614 9.50 1.20 -91.13
CA ILE A 614 10.33 2.22 -90.47
C ILE A 614 11.02 3.11 -91.51
N SER A 615 11.50 2.51 -92.62
CA SER A 615 12.23 3.24 -93.65
C SER A 615 11.36 4.30 -94.34
N GLY A 616 10.13 3.91 -94.74
CA GLY A 616 9.19 4.81 -95.41
C GLY A 616 8.80 6.02 -94.55
N ASN A 617 8.43 5.80 -93.28
CA ASN A 617 8.01 6.88 -92.37
C ASN A 617 9.08 7.94 -92.13
N CYS A 618 10.34 7.51 -92.04
CA CYS A 618 11.46 8.44 -91.83
C CYS A 618 11.57 9.46 -92.98
N LYS A 619 11.36 9.01 -94.21
CA LYS A 619 11.40 9.87 -95.41
C LYS A 619 10.23 10.85 -95.44
N PHE A 620 9.01 10.40 -95.10
CA PHE A 620 7.80 11.22 -95.09
C PHE A 620 7.87 12.39 -94.10
N ASN A 621 8.22 12.14 -92.84
CA ASN A 621 8.25 13.18 -91.81
C ASN A 621 9.27 14.29 -92.11
N LYS A 622 10.36 13.96 -92.79
CA LYS A 622 11.37 14.94 -93.21
C LYS A 622 10.79 15.93 -94.22
N ALA A 623 9.83 15.52 -95.05
CA ALA A 623 9.13 16.40 -95.98
C ALA A 623 8.24 17.41 -95.25
N VAL A 624 7.40 16.95 -94.32
CA VAL A 624 6.45 17.80 -93.55
C VAL A 624 7.15 18.92 -92.77
N LYS A 625 8.35 18.68 -92.23
CA LYS A 625 9.06 19.73 -91.48
C LYS A 625 9.50 20.88 -92.39
N LEU A 626 9.99 20.55 -93.59
CA LEU A 626 10.43 21.55 -94.57
C LEU A 626 9.25 22.41 -95.03
N ASP A 627 8.07 21.80 -95.13
CA ASP A 627 6.80 22.43 -95.45
C ASP A 627 6.36 23.48 -94.39
N ASN A 628 6.28 23.11 -93.11
CA ASN A 628 5.90 24.06 -92.05
C ASN A 628 6.89 25.22 -91.85
N GLU A 629 8.20 24.97 -92.01
CA GLU A 629 9.21 26.04 -91.97
C GLU A 629 8.93 27.10 -93.03
N ALA A 630 8.45 26.69 -94.21
CA ALA A 630 8.05 27.60 -95.27
C ALA A 630 6.89 28.51 -94.83
N SER A 631 5.84 27.95 -94.23
CA SER A 631 4.64 28.69 -93.82
C SER A 631 4.93 29.77 -92.78
N SER A 632 5.84 29.52 -91.84
CA SER A 632 6.20 30.50 -90.80
C SER A 632 6.90 31.74 -91.36
N PHE A 633 7.80 31.55 -92.34
CA PHE A 633 8.44 32.68 -93.03
C PHE A 633 7.42 33.53 -93.79
N GLN A 634 6.39 32.90 -94.35
CA GLN A 634 5.30 33.59 -95.01
C GLN A 634 4.51 34.50 -94.04
N GLU A 635 4.18 34.03 -92.84
CA GLU A 635 3.41 34.81 -91.86
C GLU A 635 4.18 36.02 -91.30
N GLN A 636 5.51 35.94 -91.24
CA GLN A 636 6.37 37.08 -90.88
C GLN A 636 6.58 38.04 -92.05
N GLU A 637 5.92 37.77 -93.16
CA GLU A 637 6.00 38.55 -94.40
C GLU A 637 7.42 38.53 -94.99
N GLN A 638 8.19 37.49 -94.64
CA GLN A 638 9.47 37.08 -95.21
C GLN A 638 9.25 36.09 -96.36
N TYR A 639 8.49 36.53 -97.35
CA TYR A 639 7.89 35.66 -98.36
C TYR A 639 8.90 34.95 -99.30
N LYS A 640 10.14 35.42 -99.42
CA LYS A 640 11.14 34.79 -100.32
C LYS A 640 11.70 33.49 -99.75
N GLU A 641 12.02 33.47 -98.46
CA GLU A 641 12.58 32.31 -97.75
C GLU A 641 11.56 31.18 -97.67
N ALA A 642 10.28 31.52 -97.52
CA ALA A 642 9.17 30.59 -97.54
C ALA A 642 9.14 29.74 -98.83
N LEU A 643 9.24 30.36 -100.00
CA LEU A 643 9.11 29.68 -101.29
C LEU A 643 10.14 28.55 -101.50
N ASN A 644 11.41 28.80 -101.13
CA ASN A 644 12.48 27.81 -101.28
C ASN A 644 12.27 26.56 -100.41
N LYS A 645 11.63 26.71 -99.26
CA LYS A 645 11.40 25.63 -98.30
C LYS A 645 10.31 24.67 -98.78
N TYR A 646 9.25 25.18 -99.40
CA TYR A 646 8.18 24.35 -99.97
C TYR A 646 8.69 23.40 -101.07
N HIS A 647 9.54 23.84 -102.01
CA HIS A 647 10.06 22.95 -103.06
C HIS A 647 10.90 21.76 -102.53
N ALA A 648 11.67 21.95 -101.45
CA ALA A 648 12.47 20.87 -100.86
C ALA A 648 11.60 19.79 -100.19
N ALA A 649 10.42 20.17 -99.67
CA ALA A 649 9.47 19.23 -99.10
C ALA A 649 8.97 18.21 -100.14
N LEU A 650 8.61 18.67 -101.34
CA LEU A 650 8.06 17.85 -102.43
C LEU A 650 8.98 16.67 -102.84
N GLY A 651 10.29 16.88 -102.89
CA GLY A 651 11.24 15.82 -103.23
C GLY A 651 11.24 14.65 -102.23
N LYS A 652 11.05 14.93 -100.93
CA LYS A 652 11.08 13.89 -99.88
C LYS A 652 9.78 13.10 -99.78
N TYR A 653 8.65 13.69 -100.13
CA TYR A 653 7.39 12.95 -100.24
C TYR A 653 7.49 11.79 -101.26
N ASN A 654 8.11 12.01 -102.42
CA ASN A 654 8.24 10.97 -103.47
C ASN A 654 9.08 9.74 -103.06
N GLU A 655 10.16 9.91 -102.29
CA GLU A 655 10.99 8.78 -101.82
C GLU A 655 10.25 7.88 -100.83
N ALA A 656 9.41 8.46 -99.96
CA ALA A 656 8.63 7.69 -98.99
C ALA A 656 7.62 6.77 -99.68
N LYS A 657 7.05 7.23 -100.80
CA LYS A 657 6.04 6.51 -101.59
C LYS A 657 6.52 5.14 -102.09
N GLU A 658 7.79 5.00 -102.50
CA GLU A 658 8.31 3.75 -103.05
C GLU A 658 8.51 2.66 -101.99
N ASP A 659 9.00 2.99 -100.79
CA ASP A 659 9.15 2.02 -99.70
C ASP A 659 7.78 1.45 -99.31
N TYR A 660 6.75 2.30 -99.26
CA TYR A 660 5.41 1.85 -98.97
C TYR A 660 4.84 0.94 -100.07
N ARG A 661 5.18 1.15 -101.34
CA ARG A 661 4.78 0.25 -102.43
C ARG A 661 5.41 -1.14 -102.30
N GLU A 662 6.65 -1.27 -101.86
CA GLU A 662 7.26 -2.58 -101.61
C GLU A 662 6.56 -3.32 -100.46
N GLY A 663 6.25 -2.60 -99.38
CA GLY A 663 5.42 -3.15 -98.30
C GLY A 663 4.06 -3.64 -98.78
N ALA A 664 3.38 -2.87 -99.65
CA ALA A 664 2.08 -3.23 -100.19
C ALA A 664 2.10 -4.52 -101.04
N ARG A 665 3.22 -4.86 -101.67
CA ARG A 665 3.36 -6.14 -102.42
C ARG A 665 3.25 -7.37 -101.52
N HIS A 666 3.47 -7.21 -100.22
CA HIS A 666 3.23 -8.26 -99.22
C HIS A 666 1.76 -8.39 -98.80
N LYS A 667 0.83 -7.74 -99.53
CA LYS A 667 -0.64 -7.77 -99.33
C LYS A 667 -1.10 -7.17 -98.01
N GLU A 668 -0.34 -6.24 -97.47
CA GLU A 668 -0.66 -5.52 -96.25
C GLU A 668 -1.32 -4.18 -96.61
N GLU A 669 -2.61 -4.04 -96.30
CA GLU A 669 -3.46 -2.93 -96.77
C GLU A 669 -2.99 -1.56 -96.26
N TYR A 670 -2.45 -1.49 -95.04
CA TYR A 670 -2.00 -0.24 -94.40
C TYR A 670 -0.83 0.45 -95.12
N PHE A 671 -0.08 -0.28 -95.95
CA PHE A 671 0.93 0.34 -96.80
C PHE A 671 0.31 1.11 -97.97
N ALA A 672 -0.89 0.71 -98.43
CA ALA A 672 -1.60 1.41 -99.49
C ALA A 672 -2.13 2.77 -99.00
N ASP A 673 -2.60 2.86 -97.75
CA ASP A 673 -3.09 4.12 -97.17
C ASP A 673 -1.96 5.15 -97.01
N SER A 674 -0.77 4.72 -96.56
CA SER A 674 0.39 5.60 -96.48
C SER A 674 0.79 6.18 -97.84
N VAL A 675 0.66 5.39 -98.92
CA VAL A 675 0.90 5.87 -100.29
C VAL A 675 -0.08 7.00 -100.65
N LYS A 676 -1.35 6.89 -100.26
CA LYS A 676 -2.39 7.88 -100.58
C LYS A 676 -2.18 9.21 -99.84
N ILE A 677 -1.87 9.17 -98.55
CA ILE A 677 -1.65 10.38 -97.73
C ILE A 677 -0.50 11.23 -98.28
N VAL A 678 0.56 10.56 -98.72
CA VAL A 678 1.72 11.22 -99.34
C VAL A 678 1.32 12.02 -100.57
N ASP A 679 0.40 11.50 -101.37
CA ASP A 679 -0.05 12.16 -102.60
C ASP A 679 -0.85 13.44 -102.33
N GLU A 680 -1.71 13.46 -101.30
CA GLU A 680 -2.53 14.63 -100.97
C GLU A 680 -1.72 15.82 -100.39
N GLN A 681 -0.63 15.54 -99.65
CA GLN A 681 0.22 16.61 -99.09
C GLN A 681 1.05 17.29 -100.17
N ILE A 682 1.52 16.54 -101.16
CA ILE A 682 2.22 17.07 -102.32
C ILE A 682 1.38 18.18 -102.97
N GLU A 683 0.08 17.95 -103.16
CA GLU A 683 -0.83 18.90 -103.84
C GLU A 683 -1.04 20.21 -103.06
N ARG A 684 -1.17 20.17 -101.72
CA ARG A 684 -1.41 21.39 -100.92
C ARG A 684 -0.22 22.34 -100.90
N VAL A 685 0.98 21.79 -100.78
CA VAL A 685 2.22 22.57 -100.73
C VAL A 685 2.39 23.40 -101.99
N GLU A 686 1.98 22.84 -103.13
CA GLU A 686 2.03 23.54 -104.42
C GLU A 686 1.15 24.80 -104.42
N VAL A 687 -0.01 24.79 -103.76
CA VAL A 687 -0.93 25.95 -103.70
C VAL A 687 -0.40 27.09 -102.83
N ALA A 688 0.17 26.80 -101.65
CA ALA A 688 0.64 27.84 -100.74
C ALA A 688 1.83 28.64 -101.29
N VAL A 689 2.66 27.98 -102.11
CA VAL A 689 3.74 28.61 -102.88
C VAL A 689 3.19 29.75 -103.76
N ASP A 690 1.99 29.60 -104.32
CA ASP A 690 1.42 30.57 -105.25
C ASP A 690 0.89 31.85 -104.53
N ASP A 691 0.28 31.75 -103.35
CA ASP A 691 -0.36 32.88 -102.64
C ASP A 691 0.63 33.91 -102.06
N ILE A 692 1.73 33.43 -101.48
CA ILE A 692 2.84 34.22 -100.91
C ILE A 692 3.27 35.35 -101.83
N ILE A 693 3.37 35.01 -103.10
CA ILE A 693 3.86 35.87 -104.15
C ILE A 693 2.97 37.12 -104.28
N GLY A 694 1.70 37.06 -103.85
CA GLY A 694 0.72 38.16 -103.94
C GLY A 694 0.77 39.25 -102.87
N VAL A 695 1.14 38.97 -101.61
CA VAL A 695 0.95 39.94 -100.48
C VAL A 695 2.10 40.93 -100.30
N GLN A 696 3.34 40.58 -100.67
CA GLN A 696 4.49 41.52 -100.63
C GLN A 696 4.23 42.87 -101.31
N ILE A 697 3.19 42.92 -102.13
CA ILE A 697 2.79 44.03 -102.97
C ILE A 697 2.09 45.17 -102.19
N MET A 698 1.43 44.98 -101.01
CA MET A 698 0.53 46.01 -100.40
C MET A 698 1.03 46.84 -99.18
N GLN A 699 1.93 46.36 -98.31
CA GLN A 699 2.15 46.96 -96.98
C GLN A 699 2.92 48.29 -96.88
N GLY A 700 3.47 48.82 -97.95
CA GLY A 700 4.30 50.04 -97.88
C GLY A 700 3.61 51.36 -97.46
N GLN A 701 2.34 51.39 -96.98
CA GLN A 701 1.48 52.60 -97.02
C GLN A 701 1.02 53.30 -95.67
N ILE A 702 1.13 52.77 -94.43
CA ILE A 702 0.38 53.27 -93.21
C ILE A 702 1.16 54.04 -92.07
N SER A 703 2.47 53.86 -91.85
CA SER A 703 3.17 54.16 -90.57
C SER A 703 3.38 55.64 -90.12
N GLY A 704 2.69 56.66 -90.64
CA GLY A 704 3.05 58.09 -90.49
C GLY A 704 2.40 58.97 -89.38
N LEU A 705 1.41 58.53 -88.60
CA LEU A 705 0.46 59.43 -87.87
C LEU A 705 0.55 59.58 -86.30
N ARG A 706 1.47 58.95 -85.54
CA ARG A 706 1.32 58.69 -84.06
C ARG A 706 2.11 59.52 -83.00
N MET A 707 2.90 60.57 -83.30
CA MET A 707 3.98 61.07 -82.38
C MET A 707 3.68 62.28 -81.43
N ASP A 708 2.58 63.06 -81.55
CA ASP A 708 2.46 64.43 -80.98
C ASP A 708 1.96 64.63 -79.51
N ASN A 709 1.34 63.64 -78.82
CA ASN A 709 0.56 63.87 -77.58
C ASN A 709 1.32 63.92 -76.21
N ARG A 710 2.64 63.76 -76.14
CA ARG A 710 3.37 63.36 -74.90
C ARG A 710 4.00 64.46 -73.99
N ILE A 711 3.90 65.77 -74.26
CA ILE A 711 4.77 66.83 -73.64
C ILE A 711 4.13 67.65 -72.48
N LYS A 712 2.81 67.62 -72.23
CA LYS A 712 2.07 68.62 -71.41
C LYS A 712 2.02 68.43 -69.88
N GLU A 713 2.34 67.26 -69.32
CA GLU A 713 1.99 66.86 -67.93
C GLU A 713 3.03 67.17 -66.82
N ALA A 714 4.22 67.70 -67.11
CA ALA A 714 5.37 67.66 -66.18
C ALA A 714 5.64 68.90 -65.26
N VAL A 715 4.87 70.00 -65.30
CA VAL A 715 5.28 71.32 -64.72
C VAL A 715 4.69 71.69 -63.34
N GLU A 716 3.61 71.07 -62.85
CA GLU A 716 2.82 71.56 -61.68
C GLU A 716 3.32 71.13 -60.26
N GLY A 717 4.35 70.27 -60.13
CA GLY A 717 4.68 69.56 -58.87
C GLY A 717 5.70 70.17 -57.88
N GLU A 718 6.45 71.23 -58.20
CA GLU A 718 7.61 71.69 -57.38
C GLU A 718 7.32 72.82 -56.36
N GLN A 719 6.13 73.43 -56.36
CA GLN A 719 5.86 74.71 -55.67
C GLN A 719 5.48 74.59 -54.17
N GLU A 720 4.95 73.46 -53.70
CA GLU A 720 4.45 73.28 -52.31
C GLU A 720 5.54 73.02 -51.25
N GLU A 721 6.72 72.51 -51.63
CA GLU A 721 7.76 72.08 -50.67
C GLU A 721 8.50 73.25 -49.98
N VAL A 722 8.47 74.44 -50.57
CA VAL A 722 9.24 75.61 -50.11
C VAL A 722 8.59 76.33 -48.92
N GLU A 723 7.25 76.36 -48.84
CA GLU A 723 6.52 77.10 -47.79
C GLU A 723 6.68 76.48 -46.39
N SER A 724 6.77 75.15 -46.29
CA SER A 724 6.87 74.41 -45.01
C SER A 724 8.17 74.68 -44.23
N LYS A 725 9.29 74.91 -44.92
CA LYS A 725 10.61 75.09 -44.28
C LYS A 725 10.78 76.46 -43.60
N LEU A 726 10.04 77.49 -44.03
CA LEU A 726 10.15 78.85 -43.48
C LEU A 726 9.50 79.02 -42.09
N GLN A 727 8.49 78.20 -41.76
CA GLN A 727 7.72 78.32 -40.51
C GLN A 727 8.50 77.87 -39.26
N ASN A 728 9.39 76.88 -39.39
CA ASN A 728 10.19 76.33 -38.28
C ASN A 728 11.30 77.27 -37.78
N ILE A 729 11.76 78.21 -38.61
CA ILE A 729 12.81 79.18 -38.23
C ILE A 729 12.27 80.25 -37.27
N PHE A 730 10.96 80.52 -37.27
CA PHE A 730 10.35 81.63 -36.51
C PHE A 730 10.12 81.35 -35.01
N ILE A 731 10.13 80.09 -34.56
CA ILE A 731 9.87 79.70 -33.15
C ILE A 731 11.16 79.67 -32.28
N GLN A 732 12.35 79.63 -32.89
CA GLN A 732 13.64 79.61 -32.16
C GLN A 732 14.28 81.00 -31.97
N ARG A 733 13.65 82.06 -32.51
CA ARG A 733 13.78 83.42 -31.97
C ARG A 733 12.80 83.61 -30.83
#